data_AF-A0A8H6IWJ1-F1
#
_entry.id   AF-A0A8H6IWJ1-F1
#
_cell.length_a   1.000
_cell.length_b   1.000
_cell.length_c   1.000
_cell.angle_alpha   90.00
_cell.angle_beta   90.00
_cell.angle_gamma   90.00
#
_symmetry.space_group_name_H-M   'P 1'
#
loop_
_entity.id
_entity.type
_entity.pdbx_description
1 polymer ?
#
loop_
_entity_poly.entity_id
_entity_poly.type
_entity_poly.pdbx_seq_one_letter_code
_entity_poly.pdbx_strand_id
1 'polypeptide(L)'
;MADGTRYLDHAAGDLYLNSLIPKETTATDALLLNTLLSRFVAKDLTPNHSSNPTPRANLLGMFSQNHQQGHNSRINGTPGGRGIPPMLYNYQQQQQQHHQAHLQHHQAAQAEHAAHNGNGGVMGHHSAFSSGVMGSSSPYSNNAMQNGQGGAGRGGQAQPMTDHWVEQLRLHEESKLAHRAMTEQSQPHYYARLKASENKGIGGPSPTTGKASGDDETDDRRRPYSVEKTKERQNWHNMDLSGQGLRNLAPALFRYQFLHDLFIASNRLQTLPPAIGQLRQLRYLNVSFNQIKTLPAELGMCTYLNQLLLFENQIQTLPFELGSLHLLEVLGIEGNPIDPDMKQEIMEKGTKSLINLLKEQAPVPLPPAPRKIITVQEDVSPSLERVRVFSWNVLCDKYATPQTYGYTPTGALNWEYRKACIFEELRMEDADLLCLQEISTEAFKEEFSPELAQMDYKGIHWPKSRAKTMTEKDAQVVDGCAIFYKASKWILLDKQVIEFAAIAINRPDMKNQHDVFNRVMPKDNVAVVAFLESRLTGARIILVNGHLAWESVLADVKLIQTGILMDHITKLAEKYIRVPALKDKKLITFSATNKDGEEAPPPPKEPGPSQEYKNVTDIPLLVCGDFNSTVDSSVYELLSMGRVPPDHKELSGFQYGSFTRDGIEHPFSLRDAYVHLKNTPDAMPFTNYTPGFSDVIDYLWYSTNTLEVVDLLGPPDAEHLKRVPAFPNYHFPADHIQIMAEFVIKARKDKKSLPEPDFGSGSHGQGR
;
A
#
# COMPACT_ATOMS: atom_id res chain seq x y z
N MET A 1 24.37 32.75 27.53
CA MET A 1 24.18 32.20 28.88
C MET A 1 23.28 30.99 28.69
N ALA A 2 23.86 29.79 28.77
CA ALA A 2 23.73 28.89 29.94
C ALA A 2 22.53 27.94 29.69
N ASP A 3 22.64 26.61 29.78
CA ASP A 3 23.76 25.75 30.20
C ASP A 3 23.94 24.52 29.30
N GLY A 4 25.10 23.88 29.42
CA GLY A 4 25.35 22.55 28.87
C GLY A 4 25.64 21.55 29.98
N THR A 5 25.34 20.28 29.75
CA THR A 5 25.64 19.17 30.67
C THR A 5 26.72 18.26 30.08
N ARG A 6 27.86 18.18 30.77
CA ARG A 6 28.85 17.11 30.57
C ARG A 6 28.34 15.85 31.25
N TYR A 7 28.61 14.68 30.66
CA TYR A 7 28.57 13.41 31.39
C TYR A 7 29.99 12.86 31.61
N LEU A 8 30.11 12.09 32.68
CA LEU A 8 31.36 11.55 33.23
C LEU A 8 31.57 10.10 32.80
N ASP A 9 32.83 9.69 32.72
CA ASP A 9 33.24 8.30 32.51
C ASP A 9 32.74 7.38 33.63
N HIS A 10 32.25 6.19 33.26
CA HIS A 10 32.35 5.00 34.10
C HIS A 10 32.70 3.78 33.25
N ALA A 11 33.64 2.98 33.74
CA ALA A 11 34.28 1.92 32.96
C ALA A 11 33.71 0.52 33.24
N ALA A 12 33.70 -0.28 32.17
CA ALA A 12 33.91 -1.73 32.10
C ALA A 12 33.20 -2.68 33.10
N GLY A 13 32.41 -3.59 32.54
CA GLY A 13 32.15 -4.93 33.10
C GLY A 13 32.24 -5.97 31.98
N ASP A 14 33.23 -6.86 32.05
CA ASP A 14 33.47 -7.90 31.03
C ASP A 14 32.40 -9.00 31.06
N LEU A 15 31.89 -9.39 29.89
CA LEU A 15 31.23 -10.69 29.68
C LEU A 15 31.74 -11.34 28.39
N TYR A 16 32.24 -12.58 28.54
CA TYR A 16 32.87 -13.37 27.48
C TYR A 16 31.82 -13.95 26.52
N LEU A 17 32.08 -13.87 25.21
CA LEU A 17 31.38 -14.67 24.20
C LEU A 17 32.37 -15.63 23.53
N ASN A 18 32.07 -16.93 23.53
CA ASN A 18 32.89 -17.93 22.84
C ASN A 18 32.61 -17.93 21.34
N SER A 19 33.66 -17.78 20.53
CA SER A 19 33.59 -17.95 19.08
C SER A 19 33.69 -19.42 18.67
N LEU A 20 32.83 -19.85 17.75
CA LEU A 20 33.00 -21.09 16.99
C LEU A 20 32.72 -20.83 15.51
N ILE A 21 33.80 -20.61 14.75
CA ILE A 21 33.82 -20.52 13.29
C ILE A 21 34.25 -21.89 12.73
N PRO A 22 33.45 -22.53 11.86
CA PRO A 22 33.94 -23.56 10.95
C PRO A 22 34.46 -22.90 9.67
N LYS A 23 35.71 -23.23 9.28
CA LYS A 23 36.38 -22.69 8.09
C LYS A 23 35.88 -23.35 6.80
N GLU A 24 35.90 -22.58 5.72
CA GLU A 24 35.86 -23.12 4.36
C GLU A 24 37.01 -24.11 4.11
N THR A 25 36.77 -25.08 3.23
CA THR A 25 37.83 -25.90 2.64
C THR A 25 37.68 -25.93 1.12
N THR A 26 38.78 -25.62 0.44
CA THR A 26 38.89 -25.61 -1.01
C THR A 26 39.29 -27.00 -1.51
N ALA A 27 38.61 -27.48 -2.56
CA ALA A 27 39.10 -28.59 -3.39
C ALA A 27 38.59 -28.42 -4.82
N THR A 28 39.53 -28.31 -5.75
CA THR A 28 39.27 -28.40 -7.19
C THR A 28 39.38 -29.86 -7.61
N ASP A 29 38.44 -30.37 -8.39
CA ASP A 29 38.75 -31.35 -9.42
C ASP A 29 37.70 -31.39 -10.52
N ALA A 30 38.10 -31.79 -11.72
CA ALA A 30 37.37 -31.51 -12.95
C ALA A 30 36.86 -32.78 -13.69
N LEU A 31 35.92 -32.55 -14.60
CA LEU A 31 35.56 -33.41 -15.75
C LEU A 31 34.98 -34.80 -15.47
N LEU A 32 33.66 -34.95 -15.72
CA LEU A 32 33.15 -35.97 -16.66
C LEU A 32 31.69 -35.70 -17.07
N LEU A 33 31.33 -36.19 -18.27
CA LEU A 33 29.97 -36.31 -18.83
C LEU A 33 29.24 -35.04 -19.32
N ASN A 34 29.84 -34.39 -20.32
CA ASN A 34 29.10 -33.74 -21.40
C ASN A 34 28.66 -34.82 -22.43
N THR A 35 27.38 -35.23 -22.44
CA THR A 35 26.64 -35.70 -23.65
C THR A 35 25.21 -36.09 -23.31
N LEU A 36 24.23 -35.29 -23.75
CA LEU A 36 23.01 -35.71 -24.47
C LEU A 36 22.10 -34.48 -24.70
N LEU A 37 21.29 -34.53 -25.77
CA LEU A 37 20.25 -33.56 -26.15
C LEU A 37 20.73 -32.19 -26.71
N SER A 38 21.30 -32.26 -27.91
CA SER A 38 21.12 -31.21 -28.93
C SER A 38 20.21 -31.71 -30.06
N ARG A 39 19.66 -30.79 -30.88
CA ARG A 39 18.48 -30.92 -31.77
C ARG A 39 17.15 -30.77 -31.00
N PHE A 40 16.24 -29.85 -31.34
CA PHE A 40 16.01 -29.17 -32.62
C PHE A 40 16.02 -27.63 -32.52
N VAL A 41 16.65 -26.99 -33.50
CA VAL A 41 16.43 -25.57 -33.86
C VAL A 41 15.83 -25.56 -35.26
N ALA A 42 14.68 -24.90 -35.45
CA ALA A 42 14.07 -24.65 -36.75
C ALA A 42 13.94 -23.14 -36.95
N LYS A 43 14.30 -22.67 -38.15
CA LYS A 43 14.48 -21.25 -38.47
C LYS A 43 13.18 -20.54 -38.87
N ASP A 44 13.29 -19.22 -38.76
CA ASP A 44 12.35 -18.17 -39.17
C ASP A 44 11.72 -18.34 -40.56
N LEU A 45 10.48 -17.90 -40.68
CA LEU A 45 9.94 -17.27 -41.89
C LEU A 45 9.07 -16.06 -41.50
N THR A 46 9.47 -14.87 -41.95
CA THR A 46 8.67 -13.64 -41.93
C THR A 46 7.75 -13.57 -43.17
N PRO A 47 6.76 -12.67 -43.16
CA PRO A 47 6.74 -11.67 -44.23
C PRO A 47 6.39 -10.24 -43.77
N ASN A 48 6.79 -9.28 -44.60
CA ASN A 48 6.69 -7.83 -44.37
C ASN A 48 5.33 -7.19 -44.74
N HIS A 49 5.06 -6.01 -44.15
CA HIS A 49 4.42 -4.77 -44.69
C HIS A 49 3.46 -4.86 -45.92
N SER A 50 2.36 -4.09 -46.04
CA SER A 50 1.74 -3.03 -45.21
C SER A 50 0.33 -2.67 -45.76
N SER A 51 -0.49 -1.93 -44.99
CA SER A 51 -1.22 -0.70 -45.40
C SER A 51 -2.51 -0.41 -44.60
N ASN A 52 -2.82 0.88 -44.47
CA ASN A 52 -4.00 1.52 -43.84
C ASN A 52 -4.12 2.93 -44.52
N PRO A 53 -5.23 3.71 -44.43
CA PRO A 53 -6.52 3.48 -43.75
C PRO A 53 -7.81 3.96 -44.52
N THR A 54 -9.01 3.72 -43.93
CA THR A 54 -10.30 4.50 -44.01
C THR A 54 -11.13 4.61 -45.33
N PRO A 55 -12.44 5.05 -45.30
CA PRO A 55 -13.44 5.10 -44.22
C PRO A 55 -14.88 4.56 -44.53
N ARG A 56 -15.70 4.38 -43.47
CA ARG A 56 -17.20 4.46 -43.38
C ARG A 56 -18.12 3.72 -44.39
N ALA A 57 -19.03 2.89 -43.85
CA ALA A 57 -20.49 3.03 -44.05
C ALA A 57 -21.32 2.17 -43.06
N ASN A 58 -22.42 2.70 -42.54
CA ASN A 58 -23.51 1.92 -41.93
C ASN A 58 -24.40 1.33 -43.03
N LEU A 59 -24.99 0.14 -42.84
CA LEU A 59 -26.36 -0.13 -43.29
C LEU A 59 -26.99 -1.35 -42.61
N LEU A 60 -28.32 -1.38 -42.65
CA LEU A 60 -29.21 -2.14 -41.78
C LEU A 60 -29.96 -3.21 -42.58
N GLY A 61 -30.03 -4.44 -42.05
CA GLY A 61 -31.24 -5.29 -42.12
C GLY A 61 -31.58 -6.14 -43.37
N MET A 62 -32.31 -7.21 -43.06
CA MET A 62 -33.29 -7.97 -43.87
C MET A 62 -32.89 -9.23 -44.66
N PHE A 63 -33.34 -10.38 -44.13
CA PHE A 63 -34.01 -11.55 -44.75
C PHE A 63 -33.49 -12.18 -46.07
N SER A 64 -33.29 -13.53 -46.08
CA SER A 64 -34.36 -14.48 -46.50
C SER A 64 -34.02 -16.00 -46.39
N GLN A 65 -34.99 -16.78 -45.88
CA GLN A 65 -35.44 -18.16 -46.22
C GLN A 65 -34.50 -19.31 -46.67
N ASN A 66 -34.58 -20.47 -45.97
CA ASN A 66 -35.25 -21.75 -46.36
C ASN A 66 -34.73 -22.95 -45.49
N HIS A 67 -35.40 -24.09 -45.22
CA HIS A 67 -36.77 -24.57 -45.52
C HIS A 67 -37.25 -25.64 -44.47
N GLN A 68 -38.53 -25.57 -44.09
CA GLN A 68 -39.56 -26.58 -43.69
C GLN A 68 -39.28 -28.02 -43.20
N GLN A 69 -40.01 -28.41 -42.12
CA GLN A 69 -41.07 -29.47 -41.99
C GLN A 69 -41.40 -29.66 -40.47
N GLY A 70 -42.60 -29.96 -39.94
CA GLY A 70 -43.99 -30.04 -40.44
C GLY A 70 -44.93 -30.68 -39.37
N HIS A 71 -46.22 -30.26 -39.29
CA HIS A 71 -47.32 -30.74 -38.40
C HIS A 71 -47.24 -30.40 -36.87
N ASN A 72 -48.33 -30.07 -36.14
CA ASN A 72 -49.80 -30.15 -36.39
C ASN A 72 -50.61 -28.99 -35.71
N SER A 73 -51.95 -28.99 -35.80
CA SER A 73 -52.88 -27.94 -35.30
C SER A 73 -54.03 -28.53 -34.40
N ARG A 74 -55.14 -27.89 -33.96
CA ARG A 74 -55.88 -26.69 -34.43
C ARG A 74 -56.95 -26.16 -33.41
N ILE A 75 -56.91 -24.86 -33.07
CA ILE A 75 -58.02 -23.87 -32.87
C ILE A 75 -59.38 -24.27 -32.23
N ASN A 76 -59.80 -23.54 -31.16
CA ASN A 76 -61.10 -22.79 -30.96
C ASN A 76 -61.21 -22.31 -29.49
N GLY A 77 -61.95 -21.27 -29.05
CA GLY A 77 -62.78 -20.22 -29.70
C GLY A 77 -63.40 -19.27 -28.63
N THR A 78 -63.65 -17.99 -28.96
CA THR A 78 -64.14 -16.86 -28.11
C THR A 78 -65.71 -16.85 -27.95
N PRO A 79 -66.43 -15.84 -27.35
CA PRO A 79 -66.08 -14.48 -26.84
C PRO A 79 -66.75 -13.94 -25.51
N GLY A 80 -66.16 -12.88 -24.94
CA GLY A 80 -66.91 -11.65 -24.53
C GLY A 80 -67.44 -11.45 -23.09
N GLY A 81 -67.17 -10.26 -22.49
CA GLY A 81 -67.87 -9.77 -21.27
C GLY A 81 -67.16 -8.60 -20.55
N ARG A 82 -67.82 -7.44 -20.39
CA ARG A 82 -67.33 -6.28 -19.60
C ARG A 82 -67.82 -6.35 -18.14
N GLY A 83 -67.03 -5.84 -17.18
CA GLY A 83 -67.54 -5.52 -15.82
C GLY A 83 -66.46 -5.05 -14.83
N ILE A 84 -66.70 -3.93 -14.15
CA ILE A 84 -65.94 -3.37 -13.01
C ILE A 84 -67.00 -2.96 -11.94
N PRO A 85 -66.62 -2.56 -10.71
CA PRO A 85 -66.26 -3.33 -9.51
C PRO A 85 -67.50 -3.53 -8.57
N PRO A 86 -67.34 -3.85 -7.27
CA PRO A 86 -67.26 -2.74 -6.29
C PRO A 86 -66.38 -2.98 -5.05
N MET A 87 -65.99 -1.86 -4.40
CA MET A 87 -65.57 -1.79 -2.99
C MET A 87 -66.80 -1.80 -2.08
N LEU A 88 -66.66 -2.28 -0.84
CA LEU A 88 -67.68 -2.11 0.20
C LEU A 88 -67.04 -1.77 1.56
N TYR A 89 -67.49 -0.64 2.11
CA TYR A 89 -67.21 -0.14 3.46
C TYR A 89 -68.24 -0.73 4.45
N ASN A 90 -67.93 -0.74 5.75
CA ASN A 90 -68.97 -0.53 6.77
C ASN A 90 -68.41 0.10 8.06
N TYR A 91 -69.28 0.75 8.84
CA TYR A 91 -68.90 1.86 9.73
C TYR A 91 -69.79 1.92 11.00
N GLN A 92 -69.20 2.11 12.20
CA GLN A 92 -69.91 2.47 13.45
C GLN A 92 -68.89 2.85 14.56
N GLN A 93 -69.04 3.83 15.48
CA GLN A 93 -69.76 5.11 15.56
C GLN A 93 -69.12 6.00 16.68
N GLN A 94 -69.50 7.27 16.80
CA GLN A 94 -68.87 8.35 17.61
C GLN A 94 -69.48 8.64 19.00
N GLN A 95 -68.69 9.29 19.89
CA GLN A 95 -69.03 10.46 20.75
C GLN A 95 -67.69 11.12 21.22
N GLN A 96 -67.37 12.40 20.94
CA GLN A 96 -67.67 13.66 21.69
C GLN A 96 -66.94 13.77 23.07
N GLN A 97 -66.30 14.87 23.53
CA GLN A 97 -66.30 16.31 23.12
C GLN A 97 -65.09 17.15 23.69
N HIS A 98 -64.77 18.29 23.03
CA HIS A 98 -64.21 19.62 23.49
C HIS A 98 -62.89 19.87 24.31
N HIS A 99 -62.01 20.73 23.71
CA HIS A 99 -61.33 21.97 24.25
C HIS A 99 -60.34 21.87 25.47
N GLN A 100 -59.39 22.78 25.79
CA GLN A 100 -58.72 23.94 25.14
C GLN A 100 -57.38 24.29 25.89
N ALA A 101 -56.39 24.84 25.18
CA ALA A 101 -55.38 25.88 25.54
C ALA A 101 -54.55 25.97 26.87
N HIS A 102 -53.35 26.59 26.72
CA HIS A 102 -52.49 27.36 27.67
C HIS A 102 -51.40 26.72 28.59
N LEU A 103 -50.14 26.78 28.11
CA LEU A 103 -48.96 27.57 28.61
C LEU A 103 -48.47 27.59 30.09
N GLN A 104 -47.13 27.49 30.22
CA GLN A 104 -46.21 28.02 31.28
C GLN A 104 -46.35 27.44 32.71
N HIS A 105 -45.31 27.31 33.55
CA HIS A 105 -44.11 28.15 33.73
C HIS A 105 -42.90 27.37 34.37
N HIS A 106 -41.79 28.08 34.62
CA HIS A 106 -40.51 27.70 35.29
C HIS A 106 -40.66 27.17 36.76
N GLN A 107 -39.65 26.78 37.57
CA GLN A 107 -38.18 26.89 37.54
C GLN A 107 -37.46 25.90 38.52
N ALA A 108 -36.14 25.87 38.39
CA ALA A 108 -35.10 25.16 39.13
C ALA A 108 -34.89 25.46 40.63
N ALA A 109 -34.30 24.49 41.33
CA ALA A 109 -33.30 24.58 42.43
C ALA A 109 -32.61 23.19 42.53
N GLN A 110 -31.27 23.03 42.53
CA GLN A 110 -30.31 23.23 43.64
C GLN A 110 -30.72 22.54 44.96
N ALA A 111 -29.84 21.94 45.77
CA ALA A 111 -28.46 21.41 45.69
C ALA A 111 -28.27 20.58 47.01
N GLU A 112 -27.40 19.58 47.17
CA GLU A 112 -25.97 19.67 47.56
C GLU A 112 -25.51 18.25 48.05
N HIS A 113 -24.18 18.04 48.11
CA HIS A 113 -23.36 17.24 49.05
C HIS A 113 -23.87 15.98 49.83
N ALA A 114 -23.05 14.99 50.24
CA ALA A 114 -21.71 14.50 49.85
C ALA A 114 -21.34 13.27 50.72
N ALA A 115 -20.56 12.31 50.19
CA ALA A 115 -19.83 11.24 50.90
C ALA A 115 -20.67 10.25 51.79
N HIS A 116 -20.28 9.01 52.11
CA HIS A 116 -18.96 8.36 52.19
C HIS A 116 -19.07 6.81 52.08
N ASN A 117 -17.94 6.16 51.80
CA ASN A 117 -17.56 4.74 52.01
C ASN A 117 -18.46 3.80 52.85
N GLY A 118 -18.53 2.52 52.42
CA GLY A 118 -19.06 1.42 53.26
C GLY A 118 -18.90 0.02 52.66
N ASN A 119 -17.67 -0.51 52.61
CA ASN A 119 -17.31 -1.87 52.16
C ASN A 119 -18.02 -3.00 52.96
N GLY A 120 -18.34 -4.15 52.33
CA GLY A 120 -18.74 -5.37 53.06
C GLY A 120 -19.63 -6.36 52.29
N GLY A 121 -19.04 -7.34 51.61
CA GLY A 121 -19.75 -8.34 50.80
C GLY A 121 -20.28 -9.60 51.52
N VAL A 122 -20.28 -10.70 50.75
CA VAL A 122 -20.51 -12.13 51.12
C VAL A 122 -21.95 -12.67 50.98
N MET A 123 -22.08 -13.70 50.12
CA MET A 123 -23.13 -14.74 49.98
C MET A 123 -24.60 -14.25 49.86
N GLY A 124 -25.41 -14.66 48.88
CA GLY A 124 -25.37 -15.88 48.07
C GLY A 124 -26.31 -16.94 48.65
N HIS A 125 -27.48 -17.15 48.04
CA HIS A 125 -28.16 -18.45 48.00
C HIS A 125 -29.31 -18.47 47.00
N HIS A 126 -29.61 -19.67 46.48
CA HIS A 126 -30.58 -19.94 45.42
C HIS A 126 -31.88 -20.49 46.01
N SER A 127 -33.03 -20.06 45.50
CA SER A 127 -34.32 -20.78 45.47
C SER A 127 -35.41 -19.83 44.94
N ALA A 128 -36.56 -20.23 44.41
CA ALA A 128 -37.05 -21.42 43.69
C ALA A 128 -38.58 -21.22 43.55
N PHE A 129 -39.09 -21.17 42.32
CA PHE A 129 -40.49 -21.42 41.89
C PHE A 129 -41.71 -20.81 42.63
N SER A 130 -42.60 -20.19 41.84
CA SER A 130 -43.96 -20.71 41.57
C SER A 130 -44.45 -20.18 40.20
N SER A 131 -44.86 -21.05 39.26
CA SER A 131 -46.26 -21.32 38.82
C SER A 131 -47.15 -20.07 38.70
N GLY A 132 -47.83 -19.77 37.59
CA GLY A 132 -48.15 -20.52 36.36
C GLY A 132 -49.54 -20.07 35.85
N VAL A 133 -49.92 -20.41 34.61
CA VAL A 133 -51.26 -20.87 34.16
C VAL A 133 -51.29 -20.95 32.62
N MET A 134 -51.84 -22.05 32.09
CA MET A 134 -52.08 -22.35 30.66
C MET A 134 -53.51 -21.89 30.26
N GLY A 135 -53.97 -21.84 29.00
CA GLY A 135 -53.45 -22.20 27.68
C GLY A 135 -54.61 -22.57 26.71
N SER A 136 -54.31 -22.92 25.45
CA SER A 136 -55.13 -23.75 24.51
C SER A 136 -54.41 -23.78 23.14
N SER A 137 -53.84 -24.88 22.64
CA SER A 137 -54.41 -26.17 22.13
C SER A 137 -54.98 -26.04 20.69
N SER A 138 -54.27 -26.44 19.61
CA SER A 138 -54.04 -27.83 19.10
C SER A 138 -55.08 -28.26 18.03
N PRO A 139 -54.95 -29.38 17.25
CA PRO A 139 -53.80 -30.28 16.97
C PRO A 139 -53.63 -30.70 15.46
N TYR A 140 -52.63 -31.55 15.16
CA TYR A 140 -52.55 -32.70 14.21
C TYR A 140 -51.05 -32.90 13.84
N SER A 141 -50.42 -34.08 13.75
CA SER A 141 -50.88 -35.46 13.56
C SER A 141 -50.04 -36.53 14.33
N ASN A 142 -50.19 -37.82 13.97
CA ASN A 142 -50.05 -38.98 14.87
C ASN A 142 -48.65 -39.58 15.13
N ASN A 143 -48.63 -40.33 16.25
CA ASN A 143 -47.60 -41.22 16.77
C ASN A 143 -47.66 -42.63 16.11
N ALA A 144 -46.56 -43.37 16.06
CA ALA A 144 -46.56 -44.81 15.71
C ALA A 144 -45.44 -45.63 16.40
N MET A 145 -45.78 -46.19 17.56
CA MET A 145 -45.26 -47.38 18.25
C MET A 145 -43.75 -47.56 18.53
N GLN A 146 -43.51 -47.92 19.80
CA GLN A 146 -42.25 -48.32 20.41
C GLN A 146 -42.25 -49.83 20.64
N ASN A 147 -41.10 -50.50 20.48
CA ASN A 147 -40.79 -51.73 21.20
C ASN A 147 -39.27 -51.81 21.42
N GLY A 148 -38.80 -52.42 22.53
CA GLY A 148 -37.51 -52.03 23.12
C GLY A 148 -36.48 -53.12 23.42
N GLN A 149 -35.43 -52.66 24.13
CA GLN A 149 -34.31 -53.37 24.77
C GLN A 149 -33.12 -53.83 23.89
N GLY A 150 -31.91 -53.49 24.38
CA GLY A 150 -30.62 -53.84 23.79
C GLY A 150 -29.55 -52.77 24.10
N GLY A 151 -29.12 -52.65 25.36
CA GLY A 151 -28.19 -51.59 25.77
C GLY A 151 -26.72 -51.93 25.56
N ALA A 152 -26.00 -51.08 24.82
CA ALA A 152 -24.53 -50.93 24.88
C ALA A 152 -24.10 -49.63 24.17
N GLY A 153 -22.98 -49.03 24.61
CA GLY A 153 -22.29 -47.96 23.87
C GLY A 153 -22.44 -46.56 24.47
N ARG A 154 -21.34 -46.02 24.98
CA ARG A 154 -21.20 -44.59 25.28
C ARG A 154 -21.30 -43.80 23.98
N GLY A 155 -22.44 -43.15 23.73
CA GLY A 155 -22.51 -42.10 22.73
C GLY A 155 -21.76 -40.87 23.24
N GLY A 156 -20.66 -40.50 22.58
CA GLY A 156 -20.07 -39.18 22.79
C GLY A 156 -21.10 -38.12 22.44
N GLN A 157 -21.25 -37.10 23.28
CA GLN A 157 -22.02 -35.92 22.90
C GLN A 157 -21.39 -35.35 21.64
N ALA A 158 -22.14 -35.29 20.55
CA ALA A 158 -21.72 -34.55 19.38
C ALA A 158 -21.50 -33.10 19.83
N GLN A 159 -20.28 -32.59 19.66
CA GLN A 159 -19.98 -31.19 19.92
C GLN A 159 -21.00 -30.33 19.15
N PRO A 160 -21.59 -29.30 19.76
CA PRO A 160 -22.53 -28.43 19.08
C PRO A 160 -21.81 -27.82 17.87
N MET A 161 -22.38 -28.07 16.69
CA MET A 161 -21.76 -27.71 15.42
C MET A 161 -21.75 -26.20 15.25
N THR A 162 -20.57 -25.61 15.07
CA THR A 162 -20.37 -24.16 14.93
C THR A 162 -21.23 -23.59 13.80
N ASP A 163 -21.91 -22.46 14.02
CA ASP A 163 -22.80 -21.83 13.03
C ASP A 163 -22.10 -21.60 11.67
N HIS A 164 -20.81 -21.27 11.71
CA HIS A 164 -19.95 -21.16 10.51
C HIS A 164 -19.90 -22.47 9.70
N TRP A 165 -19.65 -23.60 10.35
CA TRP A 165 -19.61 -24.90 9.68
C TRP A 165 -21.01 -25.33 9.18
N VAL A 166 -22.08 -24.93 9.87
CA VAL A 166 -23.47 -25.16 9.42
C VAL A 166 -23.74 -24.42 8.11
N GLU A 167 -23.32 -23.15 8.01
CA GLU A 167 -23.43 -22.38 6.76
C GLU A 167 -22.58 -22.97 5.64
N GLN A 168 -21.39 -23.51 5.94
CA GLN A 168 -20.58 -24.20 4.92
C GLN A 168 -21.23 -25.48 4.40
N LEU A 169 -21.89 -26.29 5.26
CA LEU A 169 -22.69 -27.42 4.78
C LEU A 169 -23.92 -26.98 3.98
N ARG A 170 -24.57 -25.87 4.36
CA ARG A 170 -25.68 -25.28 3.59
C ARG A 170 -25.22 -24.90 2.17
N LEU A 171 -24.06 -24.26 2.05
CA LEU A 171 -23.43 -23.91 0.77
C LEU A 171 -22.99 -25.15 -0.04
N HIS A 172 -22.56 -26.24 0.61
CA HIS A 172 -22.27 -27.52 -0.05
C HIS A 172 -23.53 -28.15 -0.65
N GLU A 173 -24.64 -28.21 0.10
CA GLU A 173 -25.92 -28.70 -0.42
C GLU A 173 -26.46 -27.83 -1.56
N GLU A 174 -26.41 -26.50 -1.43
CA GLU A 174 -26.78 -25.57 -2.50
C GLU A 174 -25.94 -25.82 -3.77
N SER A 175 -24.63 -26.03 -3.61
CA SER A 175 -23.71 -26.33 -4.71
C SER A 175 -24.00 -27.71 -5.35
N LYS A 176 -24.36 -28.74 -4.56
CA LYS A 176 -24.82 -30.05 -5.07
C LYS A 176 -26.10 -29.93 -5.89
N LEU A 177 -27.06 -29.13 -5.44
CA LEU A 177 -28.31 -28.89 -6.17
C LEU A 177 -28.06 -28.12 -7.48
N ALA A 178 -27.20 -27.10 -7.45
CA ALA A 178 -26.79 -26.37 -8.65
C ALA A 178 -26.05 -27.27 -9.66
N HIS A 179 -25.18 -28.16 -9.19
CA HIS A 179 -24.48 -29.14 -10.03
C HIS A 179 -25.45 -30.07 -10.78
N ARG A 180 -26.41 -30.68 -10.09
CA ARG A 180 -27.43 -31.54 -10.71
C ARG A 180 -28.28 -30.78 -11.72
N ALA A 181 -28.71 -29.57 -11.38
CA ALA A 181 -29.50 -28.73 -12.29
C ALA A 181 -28.74 -28.38 -13.59
N MET A 182 -27.44 -28.10 -13.51
CA MET A 182 -26.61 -27.88 -14.70
C MET A 182 -26.41 -29.16 -15.53
N THR A 183 -26.03 -30.27 -14.87
CA THR A 183 -25.56 -31.48 -15.57
C THR A 183 -26.69 -32.39 -16.05
N GLU A 184 -27.77 -32.53 -15.30
CA GLU A 184 -28.89 -33.43 -15.62
C GLU A 184 -30.00 -32.72 -16.39
N GLN A 185 -30.28 -31.45 -16.06
CA GLN A 185 -31.43 -30.71 -16.59
C GLN A 185 -31.07 -29.70 -17.69
N SER A 186 -29.77 -29.56 -18.02
CA SER A 186 -29.23 -28.58 -18.99
C SER A 186 -29.72 -27.14 -18.75
N GLN A 187 -30.00 -26.79 -17.49
CA GLN A 187 -30.53 -25.47 -17.14
C GLN A 187 -29.42 -24.40 -17.19
N PRO A 188 -29.71 -23.18 -17.68
CA PRO A 188 -28.79 -22.06 -17.54
C PRO A 188 -28.56 -21.74 -16.05
N HIS A 189 -27.32 -21.41 -15.72
CA HIS A 189 -26.79 -21.43 -14.37
C HIS A 189 -27.57 -20.57 -13.37
N TYR A 190 -27.66 -21.05 -12.13
CA TYR A 190 -28.35 -20.39 -11.02
C TYR A 190 -27.78 -19.00 -10.72
N TYR A 191 -26.45 -18.89 -10.54
CA TYR A 191 -25.80 -17.61 -10.26
C TYR A 191 -25.81 -16.66 -11.47
N ALA A 192 -25.76 -17.19 -12.71
CA ALA A 192 -25.99 -16.37 -13.91
C ALA A 192 -27.39 -15.75 -13.91
N ARG A 193 -28.44 -16.49 -13.50
CA ARG A 193 -29.81 -15.93 -13.42
C ARG A 193 -29.92 -14.84 -12.37
N LEU A 194 -29.37 -15.06 -11.16
CA LEU A 194 -29.35 -14.07 -10.07
C LEU A 194 -28.60 -12.79 -10.48
N LYS A 195 -27.33 -12.92 -10.90
CA LYS A 195 -26.50 -11.78 -11.27
C LYS A 195 -26.93 -11.11 -12.57
N ALA A 196 -27.60 -11.81 -13.49
CA ALA A 196 -28.17 -11.16 -14.68
C ALA A 196 -29.33 -10.20 -14.36
N SER A 197 -30.08 -10.39 -13.27
CA SER A 197 -31.06 -9.40 -12.80
C SER A 197 -30.37 -8.16 -12.22
N GLU A 198 -29.37 -8.35 -11.36
CA GLU A 198 -28.57 -7.28 -10.75
C GLU A 198 -27.90 -6.43 -11.84
N ASN A 199 -27.17 -7.05 -12.78
CA ASN A 199 -26.47 -6.38 -13.88
C ASN A 199 -27.41 -5.67 -14.87
N LYS A 200 -28.70 -6.03 -14.91
CA LYS A 200 -29.70 -5.35 -15.75
C LYS A 200 -30.32 -4.12 -15.10
N GLY A 201 -30.16 -3.91 -13.79
CA GLY A 201 -30.81 -2.83 -13.06
C GLY A 201 -32.34 -2.97 -12.99
N ILE A 202 -32.87 -4.17 -13.22
CA ILE A 202 -34.31 -4.48 -13.17
C ILE A 202 -34.54 -5.49 -12.05
N GLY A 203 -34.50 -4.99 -10.81
CA GLY A 203 -34.86 -5.71 -9.60
C GLY A 203 -35.88 -4.91 -8.80
N GLY A 204 -37.01 -5.55 -8.47
CA GLY A 204 -37.95 -5.03 -7.46
C GLY A 204 -37.36 -5.10 -6.05
N PRO A 205 -38.13 -4.74 -5.01
CA PRO A 205 -37.59 -4.60 -3.65
C PRO A 205 -36.97 -5.90 -3.14
N SER A 206 -35.87 -5.73 -2.39
CA SER A 206 -35.02 -6.80 -1.86
C SER A 206 -35.82 -7.89 -1.11
N PRO A 207 -35.47 -9.18 -1.24
CA PRO A 207 -36.05 -10.21 -0.40
C PRO A 207 -35.75 -9.91 1.07
N THR A 208 -36.77 -10.00 1.92
CA THR A 208 -36.69 -9.68 3.34
C THR A 208 -35.79 -10.66 4.09
N THR A 209 -34.54 -10.29 4.31
CA THR A 209 -33.71 -10.86 5.39
C THR A 209 -34.24 -10.40 6.75
N GLY A 210 -34.13 -11.26 7.76
CA GLY A 210 -34.68 -11.02 9.09
C GLY A 210 -34.09 -9.78 9.79
N LYS A 211 -34.83 -9.28 10.78
CA LYS A 211 -34.48 -8.10 11.60
C LYS A 211 -33.05 -8.20 12.15
N ALA A 212 -32.16 -7.34 11.68
CA ALA A 212 -31.10 -6.80 12.54
C ALA A 212 -31.70 -5.68 13.38
N SER A 213 -31.48 -5.71 14.69
CA SER A 213 -31.66 -4.56 15.58
C SER A 213 -30.65 -3.46 15.23
N GLY A 214 -30.99 -2.20 15.53
CA GLY A 214 -30.17 -1.04 15.17
C GLY A 214 -28.84 -0.93 15.92
N ASP A 215 -28.14 0.16 15.59
CA ASP A 215 -26.80 0.58 16.04
C ASP A 215 -25.62 -0.17 15.40
N ASP A 216 -25.40 0.10 14.11
CA ASP A 216 -24.03 0.35 13.61
C ASP A 216 -24.06 1.35 12.44
N GLU A 217 -23.56 2.57 12.68
CA GLU A 217 -23.50 3.66 11.68
C GLU A 217 -22.03 4.09 11.45
N THR A 218 -21.08 3.16 11.65
CA THR A 218 -19.68 3.49 11.95
C THR A 218 -18.58 2.71 11.20
N ASP A 219 -18.75 2.35 9.91
CA ASP A 219 -17.56 1.94 9.10
C ASP A 219 -17.52 2.35 7.60
N ASP A 220 -18.59 2.88 7.00
CA ASP A 220 -18.63 3.18 5.55
C ASP A 220 -17.99 4.54 5.14
N ARG A 221 -16.85 4.92 5.76
CA ARG A 221 -16.18 6.22 5.53
C ARG A 221 -14.87 6.15 4.72
N ARG A 222 -14.59 5.05 4.01
CA ARG A 222 -13.35 4.88 3.21
C ARG A 222 -13.55 4.33 1.79
N ARG A 223 -14.32 5.04 0.95
CA ARG A 223 -14.07 5.12 -0.51
C ARG A 223 -14.64 6.43 -1.09
N PRO A 224 -14.04 6.98 -2.17
CA PRO A 224 -14.43 8.29 -2.69
C PRO A 224 -15.71 8.22 -3.53
N TYR A 225 -16.59 9.21 -3.35
CA TYR A 225 -17.69 9.48 -4.25
C TYR A 225 -17.13 9.96 -5.61
N SER A 226 -17.34 9.20 -6.67
CA SER A 226 -17.09 9.67 -8.04
C SER A 226 -18.17 10.68 -8.44
N VAL A 227 -17.75 11.88 -8.83
CA VAL A 227 -18.63 12.88 -9.44
C VAL A 227 -18.74 12.61 -10.94
N GLU A 228 -19.94 12.89 -11.48
CA GLU A 228 -20.39 12.81 -12.87
C GLU A 228 -21.11 11.52 -13.30
N LYS A 229 -22.42 11.66 -13.54
CA LYS A 229 -23.24 10.75 -14.33
C LYS A 229 -22.88 10.84 -15.82
N THR A 230 -21.66 10.41 -16.17
CA THR A 230 -21.46 9.83 -17.49
C THR A 230 -22.36 8.58 -17.60
N LYS A 231 -22.78 8.21 -18.81
CA LYS A 231 -23.52 6.96 -19.00
C LYS A 231 -22.53 5.81 -18.87
N GLU A 232 -22.31 5.35 -17.64
CA GLU A 232 -21.46 4.19 -17.36
C GLU A 232 -21.88 3.03 -18.25
N ARG A 233 -20.88 2.41 -18.91
CA ARG A 233 -21.07 1.07 -19.46
C ARG A 233 -21.47 0.16 -18.30
N GLN A 234 -22.29 -0.86 -18.58
CA GLN A 234 -22.51 -1.92 -17.59
C GLN A 234 -21.16 -2.52 -17.20
N ASN A 235 -20.72 -2.28 -15.97
CA ASN A 235 -19.46 -2.79 -15.45
C ASN A 235 -19.66 -4.26 -15.06
N TRP A 236 -19.44 -5.16 -16.02
CA TRP A 236 -19.54 -6.61 -15.83
C TRP A 236 -18.34 -7.13 -15.03
N HIS A 237 -18.41 -7.04 -13.70
CA HIS A 237 -17.37 -7.54 -12.79
C HIS A 237 -17.45 -9.06 -12.53
N ASN A 238 -18.47 -9.74 -13.03
CA ASN A 238 -18.71 -11.16 -12.82
C ASN A 238 -18.62 -11.94 -14.13
N MET A 239 -17.97 -13.10 -14.10
CA MET A 239 -17.89 -14.02 -15.24
C MET A 239 -18.25 -15.44 -14.81
N ASP A 240 -19.07 -16.09 -15.63
CA ASP A 240 -19.55 -17.45 -15.40
C ASP A 240 -19.29 -18.34 -16.61
N LEU A 241 -18.59 -19.44 -16.35
CA LEU A 241 -18.18 -20.49 -17.28
C LEU A 241 -18.55 -21.87 -16.72
N SER A 242 -19.51 -21.92 -15.79
CA SER A 242 -19.90 -23.15 -15.08
C SER A 242 -20.70 -24.10 -15.98
N GLY A 243 -20.60 -25.41 -15.71
CA GLY A 243 -21.39 -26.44 -16.40
C GLY A 243 -21.02 -26.69 -17.86
N GLN A 244 -19.97 -26.05 -18.40
CA GLN A 244 -19.59 -26.14 -19.82
C GLN A 244 -18.71 -27.37 -20.15
N GLY A 245 -18.39 -28.22 -19.16
CA GLY A 245 -17.53 -29.38 -19.34
C GLY A 245 -16.06 -29.07 -19.63
N LEU A 246 -15.60 -27.85 -19.30
CA LEU A 246 -14.25 -27.37 -19.55
C LEU A 246 -13.20 -28.26 -18.89
N ARG A 247 -12.11 -28.57 -19.61
CA ARG A 247 -10.95 -29.29 -19.06
C ARG A 247 -9.78 -28.38 -18.70
N ASN A 248 -9.64 -27.27 -19.44
CA ASN A 248 -8.58 -26.28 -19.31
C ASN A 248 -9.19 -24.87 -19.35
N LEU A 249 -8.55 -23.91 -18.67
CA LEU A 249 -8.85 -22.48 -18.80
C LEU A 249 -7.74 -21.81 -19.62
N ALA A 250 -8.12 -20.99 -20.60
CA ALA A 250 -7.16 -20.27 -21.42
C ALA A 250 -6.51 -19.13 -20.62
N PRO A 251 -5.17 -18.92 -20.66
CA PRO A 251 -4.51 -17.83 -19.93
C PRO A 251 -5.03 -16.42 -20.24
N ALA A 252 -5.66 -16.23 -21.40
CA ALA A 252 -6.29 -14.96 -21.78
C ALA A 252 -7.45 -14.53 -20.84
N LEU A 253 -8.08 -15.47 -20.13
CA LEU A 253 -9.13 -15.19 -19.14
C LEU A 253 -8.63 -14.25 -18.03
N PHE A 254 -7.39 -14.44 -17.58
CA PHE A 254 -6.87 -13.74 -16.40
C PHE A 254 -6.39 -12.31 -16.70
N ARG A 255 -6.51 -11.87 -17.96
CA ARG A 255 -6.33 -10.48 -18.38
C ARG A 255 -7.48 -9.57 -17.93
N TYR A 256 -8.63 -10.13 -17.57
CA TYR A 256 -9.78 -9.38 -17.04
C TYR A 256 -9.60 -9.05 -15.56
N GLN A 257 -8.58 -8.25 -15.23
CA GLN A 257 -8.18 -7.93 -13.84
C GLN A 257 -9.25 -7.18 -13.02
N PHE A 258 -10.31 -6.70 -13.68
CA PHE A 258 -11.50 -6.09 -13.07
C PHE A 258 -12.54 -7.11 -12.55
N LEU A 259 -12.32 -8.42 -12.72
CA LEU A 259 -13.27 -9.42 -12.23
C LEU A 259 -13.27 -9.50 -10.69
N HIS A 260 -14.45 -9.35 -10.11
CA HIS A 260 -14.75 -9.60 -8.70
C HIS A 260 -15.29 -11.02 -8.48
N ASP A 261 -16.13 -11.53 -9.38
CA ASP A 261 -16.75 -12.85 -9.22
C ASP A 261 -16.40 -13.77 -10.40
N LEU A 262 -15.83 -14.95 -10.12
CA LEU A 262 -15.52 -15.97 -11.12
C LEU A 262 -16.17 -17.30 -10.77
N PHE A 263 -17.11 -17.74 -11.61
CA PHE A 263 -17.82 -19.01 -11.48
C PHE A 263 -17.32 -19.98 -12.57
N ILE A 264 -16.63 -21.04 -12.17
CA ILE A 264 -16.04 -22.07 -13.05
C ILE A 264 -16.41 -23.49 -12.56
N ALA A 265 -17.52 -23.60 -11.82
CA ALA A 265 -17.98 -24.81 -11.18
C ALA A 265 -18.55 -25.86 -12.16
N SER A 266 -18.70 -27.11 -11.74
CA SER A 266 -19.32 -28.18 -12.53
C SER A 266 -18.67 -28.40 -13.90
N ASN A 267 -17.34 -28.34 -13.92
CA ASN A 267 -16.51 -28.55 -15.10
C ASN A 267 -15.68 -29.84 -14.92
N ARG A 268 -14.61 -30.01 -15.70
CA ARG A 268 -13.69 -31.15 -15.65
C ARG A 268 -12.24 -30.66 -15.52
N LEU A 269 -12.04 -29.53 -14.83
CA LEU A 269 -10.74 -28.93 -14.62
C LEU A 269 -9.91 -29.82 -13.67
N GLN A 270 -8.69 -30.17 -14.05
CA GLN A 270 -7.77 -30.95 -13.20
C GLN A 270 -6.80 -30.07 -12.40
N THR A 271 -6.63 -28.81 -12.84
CA THR A 271 -5.73 -27.81 -12.28
C THR A 271 -6.29 -26.42 -12.52
N LEU A 272 -6.08 -25.49 -11.60
CA LEU A 272 -6.17 -24.06 -11.91
C LEU A 272 -4.82 -23.55 -12.43
N PRO A 273 -4.78 -22.73 -13.49
CA PRO A 273 -3.53 -22.16 -13.96
C PRO A 273 -3.00 -21.09 -12.99
N PRO A 274 -1.67 -20.98 -12.77
CA PRO A 274 -1.05 -19.94 -11.95
C PRO A 274 -1.47 -18.50 -12.28
N ALA A 275 -1.89 -18.25 -13.53
CA ALA A 275 -2.41 -16.97 -13.96
C ALA A 275 -3.64 -16.48 -13.18
N ILE A 276 -4.33 -17.33 -12.39
CA ILE A 276 -5.41 -16.92 -11.48
C ILE A 276 -5.00 -15.74 -10.57
N GLY A 277 -3.74 -15.70 -10.12
CA GLY A 277 -3.21 -14.62 -9.27
C GLY A 277 -3.16 -13.23 -9.93
N GLN A 278 -3.41 -13.12 -11.24
CA GLN A 278 -3.57 -11.83 -11.92
C GLN A 278 -4.91 -11.16 -11.60
N LEU A 279 -5.92 -11.92 -11.15
CA LEU A 279 -7.23 -11.40 -10.75
C LEU A 279 -7.18 -10.85 -9.31
N ARG A 280 -6.35 -9.82 -9.08
CA ARG A 280 -6.12 -9.27 -7.73
C ARG A 280 -7.38 -8.72 -7.06
N GLN A 281 -8.37 -8.28 -7.84
CA GLN A 281 -9.65 -7.75 -7.35
C GLN A 281 -10.73 -8.83 -7.10
N LEU A 282 -10.40 -10.12 -7.27
CA LEU A 282 -11.34 -11.22 -7.10
C LEU A 282 -11.80 -11.34 -5.64
N ARG A 283 -13.12 -11.36 -5.44
CA ARG A 283 -13.84 -11.43 -4.16
C ARG A 283 -14.54 -12.77 -3.96
N TYR A 284 -15.03 -13.35 -5.05
CA TYR A 284 -15.74 -14.63 -5.05
C TYR A 284 -15.18 -15.56 -6.13
N LEU A 285 -14.76 -16.76 -5.74
CA LEU A 285 -14.26 -17.79 -6.65
C LEU A 285 -14.95 -19.12 -6.35
N ASN A 286 -15.76 -19.63 -7.28
CA ASN A 286 -16.38 -20.95 -7.16
C ASN A 286 -15.84 -21.91 -8.23
N VAL A 287 -15.17 -22.96 -7.76
CA VAL A 287 -14.50 -24.00 -8.53
C VAL A 287 -15.00 -25.40 -8.15
N SER A 288 -16.14 -25.46 -7.45
CA SER A 288 -16.73 -26.71 -6.95
C SER A 288 -17.10 -27.66 -8.09
N PHE A 289 -17.15 -28.97 -7.82
CA PHE A 289 -17.45 -30.02 -8.81
C PHE A 289 -16.49 -29.98 -10.01
N ASN A 290 -15.21 -30.14 -9.71
CA ASN A 290 -14.13 -30.29 -10.69
C ASN A 290 -13.27 -31.51 -10.30
N GLN A 291 -12.07 -31.62 -10.86
CA GLN A 291 -11.14 -32.74 -10.62
C GLN A 291 -9.80 -32.21 -10.09
N ILE A 292 -9.83 -31.07 -9.39
CA ILE A 292 -8.62 -30.35 -8.97
C ILE A 292 -7.94 -31.10 -7.83
N LYS A 293 -6.65 -31.40 -8.00
CA LYS A 293 -5.83 -32.10 -7.01
C LYS A 293 -5.00 -31.17 -6.13
N THR A 294 -4.58 -30.04 -6.69
CA THR A 294 -3.74 -29.03 -6.04
C THR A 294 -4.18 -27.64 -6.50
N LEU A 295 -4.02 -26.66 -5.62
CA LEU A 295 -4.19 -25.24 -5.93
C LEU A 295 -2.83 -24.63 -6.29
N PRO A 296 -2.77 -23.68 -7.24
CA PRO A 296 -1.56 -22.91 -7.49
C PRO A 296 -1.26 -21.98 -6.30
N ALA A 297 0.01 -21.86 -5.92
CA ALA A 297 0.48 -20.91 -4.90
C ALA A 297 0.06 -19.46 -5.22
N GLU A 298 0.05 -19.12 -6.51
CA GLU A 298 -0.33 -17.81 -7.03
C GLU A 298 -1.80 -17.43 -6.73
N LEU A 299 -2.65 -18.35 -6.23
CA LEU A 299 -3.98 -18.00 -5.71
C LEU A 299 -3.89 -17.09 -4.47
N GLY A 300 -2.80 -17.14 -3.69
CA GLY A 300 -2.53 -16.23 -2.57
C GLY A 300 -2.43 -14.75 -2.97
N MET A 301 -2.23 -14.45 -4.26
CA MET A 301 -2.19 -13.09 -4.80
C MET A 301 -3.56 -12.39 -4.78
N CYS A 302 -4.66 -13.14 -4.68
CA CYS A 302 -6.04 -12.64 -4.70
C CYS A 302 -6.50 -12.20 -3.30
N THR A 303 -5.76 -11.34 -2.59
CA THR A 303 -5.99 -11.04 -1.16
C THR A 303 -7.37 -10.46 -0.82
N TYR A 304 -8.12 -9.95 -1.80
CA TYR A 304 -9.51 -9.48 -1.65
C TYR A 304 -10.55 -10.61 -1.67
N LEU A 305 -10.15 -11.87 -1.81
CA LEU A 305 -11.04 -13.01 -1.87
C LEU A 305 -11.72 -13.24 -0.52
N ASN A 306 -13.04 -13.07 -0.49
CA ASN A 306 -13.91 -13.28 0.67
C ASN A 306 -14.48 -14.71 0.68
N GLN A 307 -14.82 -15.26 -0.49
CA GLN A 307 -15.36 -16.63 -0.61
C GLN A 307 -14.61 -17.45 -1.67
N LEU A 308 -14.16 -18.62 -1.25
CA LEU A 308 -13.48 -19.61 -2.07
C LEU A 308 -14.19 -20.96 -1.91
N LEU A 309 -14.97 -21.35 -2.93
CA LEU A 309 -15.71 -22.61 -2.91
C LEU A 309 -14.99 -23.65 -3.79
N LEU A 310 -14.56 -24.73 -3.15
CA LEU A 310 -13.75 -25.83 -3.70
C LEU A 310 -14.44 -27.19 -3.55
N PHE A 311 -15.72 -27.21 -3.18
CA PHE A 311 -16.46 -28.43 -2.83
C PHE A 311 -16.35 -29.52 -3.92
N GLU A 312 -16.32 -30.79 -3.51
CA GLU A 312 -16.34 -31.94 -4.43
C GLU A 312 -15.23 -31.86 -5.50
N ASN A 313 -13.99 -31.87 -5.02
CA ASN A 313 -12.76 -31.92 -5.82
C ASN A 313 -11.83 -33.04 -5.26
N GLN A 314 -10.55 -33.04 -5.63
CA GLN A 314 -9.57 -34.07 -5.22
C GLN A 314 -8.41 -33.48 -4.41
N ILE A 315 -8.64 -32.35 -3.73
CA ILE A 315 -7.62 -31.59 -3.01
C ILE A 315 -7.23 -32.32 -1.72
N GLN A 316 -5.94 -32.60 -1.55
CA GLN A 316 -5.41 -33.27 -0.35
C GLN A 316 -4.78 -32.28 0.65
N THR A 317 -4.13 -31.24 0.13
CA THR A 317 -3.44 -30.22 0.93
C THR A 317 -3.72 -28.82 0.35
N LEU A 318 -3.60 -27.80 1.18
CA LEU A 318 -3.65 -26.40 0.76
C LEU A 318 -2.24 -25.79 0.77
N PRO A 319 -1.88 -24.94 -0.21
CA PRO A 319 -0.61 -24.22 -0.19
C PRO A 319 -0.60 -23.16 0.92
N PHE A 320 0.55 -22.93 1.55
CA PHE A 320 0.73 -21.95 2.62
C PHE A 320 0.40 -20.52 2.16
N GLU A 321 0.56 -20.23 0.87
CA GLU A 321 0.24 -18.95 0.23
C GLU A 321 -1.26 -18.58 0.34
N LEU A 322 -2.17 -19.52 0.64
CA LEU A 322 -3.54 -19.16 1.03
C LEU A 322 -3.60 -18.34 2.33
N GLY A 323 -2.57 -18.41 3.18
CA GLY A 323 -2.44 -17.59 4.39
C GLY A 323 -2.46 -16.09 4.12
N SER A 324 -2.11 -15.65 2.90
CA SER A 324 -2.24 -14.24 2.49
C SER A 324 -3.69 -13.77 2.26
N LEU A 325 -4.64 -14.70 2.14
CA LEU A 325 -6.08 -14.42 1.96
C LEU A 325 -6.77 -14.04 3.28
N HIS A 326 -6.20 -13.07 3.99
CA HIS A 326 -6.64 -12.59 5.30
C HIS A 326 -8.09 -12.06 5.36
N LEU A 327 -8.70 -11.74 4.22
CA LEU A 327 -10.11 -11.34 4.09
C LEU A 327 -11.06 -12.51 3.81
N LEU A 328 -10.57 -13.75 3.74
CA LEU A 328 -11.36 -14.94 3.43
C LEU A 328 -12.25 -15.35 4.61
N GLU A 329 -13.56 -15.38 4.38
CA GLU A 329 -14.58 -15.72 5.39
C GLU A 329 -15.12 -17.14 5.17
N VAL A 330 -15.21 -17.57 3.91
CA VAL A 330 -15.74 -18.89 3.54
C VAL A 330 -14.74 -19.65 2.67
N LEU A 331 -14.24 -20.77 3.19
CA LEU A 331 -13.38 -21.72 2.48
C LEU A 331 -14.09 -23.08 2.35
N GLY A 332 -14.88 -23.26 1.30
CA GLY A 332 -15.72 -24.44 1.10
C GLY A 332 -14.92 -25.67 0.65
N ILE A 333 -14.52 -26.53 1.57
CA ILE A 333 -13.65 -27.70 1.32
C ILE A 333 -14.37 -29.07 1.32
N GLU A 334 -15.65 -29.15 1.71
CA GLU A 334 -16.38 -30.41 1.83
C GLU A 334 -16.38 -31.26 0.54
N GLY A 335 -16.33 -32.58 0.67
CA GLY A 335 -16.18 -33.48 -0.48
C GLY A 335 -14.77 -33.53 -1.10
N ASN A 336 -13.74 -33.02 -0.39
CA ASN A 336 -12.32 -33.22 -0.75
C ASN A 336 -11.64 -34.22 0.21
N PRO A 337 -10.64 -35.00 -0.26
CA PRO A 337 -9.80 -35.85 0.58
C PRO A 337 -8.72 -35.04 1.32
N ILE A 338 -9.10 -33.91 1.93
CA ILE A 338 -8.22 -33.01 2.67
C ILE A 338 -7.82 -33.62 4.02
N ASP A 339 -6.66 -33.22 4.53
CA ASP A 339 -6.19 -33.58 5.88
C ASP A 339 -7.30 -33.36 6.95
N PRO A 340 -7.65 -34.40 7.74
CA PRO A 340 -8.62 -34.30 8.83
C PRO A 340 -8.35 -33.17 9.82
N ASP A 341 -7.08 -32.87 10.13
CA ASP A 341 -6.73 -31.85 11.12
C ASP A 341 -7.08 -30.45 10.61
N MET A 342 -6.85 -30.17 9.31
CA MET A 342 -7.24 -28.91 8.66
C MET A 342 -8.76 -28.76 8.59
N LYS A 343 -9.48 -29.87 8.37
CA LYS A 343 -10.95 -29.88 8.40
C LYS A 343 -11.48 -29.60 9.80
N GLN A 344 -10.90 -30.23 10.83
CA GLN A 344 -11.26 -30.01 12.23
C GLN A 344 -11.01 -28.56 12.66
N GLU A 345 -9.90 -27.94 12.24
CA GLU A 345 -9.61 -26.52 12.52
C GLU A 345 -10.70 -25.59 11.98
N ILE A 346 -11.19 -25.82 10.76
CA ILE A 346 -12.32 -25.05 10.20
C ILE A 346 -13.62 -25.36 10.97
N MET A 347 -13.89 -26.63 11.29
CA MET A 347 -15.10 -27.03 12.01
C MET A 347 -15.21 -26.39 13.40
N GLU A 348 -14.10 -26.33 14.14
CA GLU A 348 -14.07 -25.83 15.52
C GLU A 348 -13.81 -24.32 15.62
N LYS A 349 -12.94 -23.76 14.76
CA LYS A 349 -12.46 -22.36 14.87
C LYS A 349 -12.74 -21.49 13.64
N GLY A 350 -13.31 -22.06 12.58
CA GLY A 350 -13.72 -21.35 11.36
C GLY A 350 -12.58 -21.03 10.38
N THR A 351 -12.95 -20.57 9.17
CA THR A 351 -12.02 -20.28 8.06
C THR A 351 -10.82 -19.43 8.49
N LYS A 352 -11.07 -18.33 9.22
CA LYS A 352 -10.05 -17.34 9.60
C LYS A 352 -8.94 -17.95 10.49
N SER A 353 -9.24 -18.98 11.29
CA SER A 353 -8.21 -19.66 12.10
C SER A 353 -7.27 -20.48 11.22
N LEU A 354 -7.80 -21.24 10.25
CA LEU A 354 -6.95 -22.03 9.33
C LEU A 354 -6.09 -21.12 8.44
N ILE A 355 -6.64 -20.00 7.95
CA ILE A 355 -5.87 -19.04 7.15
C ILE A 355 -4.73 -18.43 7.96
N ASN A 356 -4.97 -18.04 9.22
CA ASN A 356 -3.91 -17.61 10.13
C ASN A 356 -2.89 -18.72 10.41
N LEU A 357 -3.33 -19.97 10.60
CA LEU A 357 -2.44 -21.11 10.81
C LEU A 357 -1.51 -21.32 9.62
N LEU A 358 -2.04 -21.31 8.39
CA LEU A 358 -1.26 -21.41 7.15
C LEU A 358 -0.28 -20.25 7.00
N LYS A 359 -0.67 -19.04 7.39
CA LYS A 359 0.18 -17.85 7.34
C LYS A 359 1.37 -17.93 8.32
N GLU A 360 1.12 -18.31 9.58
CA GLU A 360 2.14 -18.32 10.63
C GLU A 360 3.02 -19.60 10.59
N GLN A 361 2.54 -20.69 9.98
CA GLN A 361 3.32 -21.92 9.74
C GLN A 361 4.06 -21.93 8.39
N ALA A 362 3.86 -20.92 7.55
CA ALA A 362 4.53 -20.83 6.26
C ALA A 362 6.06 -20.83 6.46
N PRO A 363 6.82 -21.69 5.75
CA PRO A 363 8.27 -21.62 5.79
C PRO A 363 8.73 -20.27 5.22
N VAL A 364 9.74 -19.66 5.83
CA VAL A 364 10.33 -18.41 5.31
C VAL A 364 10.76 -18.66 3.86
N PRO A 365 10.25 -17.88 2.89
CA PRO A 365 10.58 -18.09 1.48
C PRO A 365 12.07 -17.85 1.24
N LEU A 366 12.62 -18.40 0.15
CA LEU A 366 13.99 -18.07 -0.25
C LEU A 366 14.13 -16.56 -0.53
N PRO A 367 15.26 -15.94 -0.17
CA PRO A 367 15.49 -14.52 -0.43
C PRO A 367 15.44 -14.24 -1.94
N PRO A 368 14.90 -13.08 -2.37
CA PRO A 368 14.94 -12.64 -3.75
C PRO A 368 16.38 -12.42 -4.23
N ALA A 369 16.57 -12.39 -5.55
CA ALA A 369 17.85 -11.93 -6.10
C ALA A 369 18.11 -10.46 -5.68
N PRO A 370 19.35 -10.11 -5.28
CA PRO A 370 19.71 -8.73 -4.97
C PRO A 370 19.39 -7.78 -6.13
N ARG A 371 18.98 -6.56 -5.78
CA ARG A 371 18.68 -5.50 -6.76
C ARG A 371 19.96 -5.10 -7.49
N LYS A 372 19.83 -4.79 -8.78
CA LYS A 372 20.97 -4.43 -9.62
C LYS A 372 21.16 -2.93 -9.63
N ILE A 373 22.41 -2.49 -9.54
CA ILE A 373 22.79 -1.11 -9.87
C ILE A 373 22.80 -0.99 -11.40
N ILE A 374 22.16 0.07 -11.90
CA ILE A 374 22.01 0.39 -13.33
C ILE A 374 22.78 1.67 -13.60
N THR A 375 23.85 1.57 -14.38
CA THR A 375 24.62 2.74 -14.84
C THR A 375 23.86 3.44 -15.97
N VAL A 376 23.50 4.70 -15.74
CA VAL A 376 22.86 5.60 -16.70
C VAL A 376 23.90 6.34 -17.56
N GLN A 377 25.10 6.57 -17.01
CA GLN A 377 26.17 7.31 -17.69
C GLN A 377 27.54 6.70 -17.39
N GLU A 378 28.19 6.16 -18.42
CA GLU A 378 29.50 5.49 -18.28
C GLU A 378 30.69 6.48 -18.31
N ASP A 379 30.58 7.56 -19.11
CA ASP A 379 31.69 8.49 -19.43
C ASP A 379 31.90 9.63 -18.39
N VAL A 380 31.81 9.33 -17.09
CA VAL A 380 31.93 10.37 -16.04
C VAL A 380 33.34 10.43 -15.45
N SER A 381 33.93 11.62 -15.40
CA SER A 381 35.30 11.80 -14.89
C SER A 381 35.41 11.39 -13.40
N PRO A 382 36.35 10.50 -13.03
CA PRO A 382 36.56 10.07 -11.64
C PRO A 382 37.12 11.19 -10.74
N SER A 383 37.44 12.35 -11.30
CA SER A 383 37.90 13.54 -10.57
C SER A 383 36.76 14.38 -9.97
N LEU A 384 35.50 14.11 -10.32
CA LEU A 384 34.35 14.87 -9.85
C LEU A 384 33.79 14.29 -8.55
N GLU A 385 33.18 15.14 -7.71
CA GLU A 385 32.57 14.68 -6.46
C GLU A 385 31.33 13.82 -6.77
N ARG A 386 31.42 12.53 -6.45
CA ARG A 386 30.31 11.58 -6.44
C ARG A 386 29.54 11.66 -5.12
N VAL A 387 28.22 11.54 -5.14
CA VAL A 387 27.35 11.48 -3.96
C VAL A 387 26.24 10.44 -4.13
N ARG A 388 26.23 9.40 -3.28
CA ARG A 388 25.16 8.40 -3.19
C ARG A 388 24.05 8.89 -2.25
N VAL A 389 22.81 8.91 -2.74
CA VAL A 389 21.64 9.42 -2.03
C VAL A 389 20.57 8.33 -1.99
N PHE A 390 20.19 7.93 -0.79
CA PHE A 390 19.24 6.86 -0.51
C PHE A 390 17.99 7.45 0.16
N SER A 391 16.80 7.06 -0.29
CA SER A 391 15.52 7.47 0.31
C SER A 391 14.61 6.28 0.53
N TRP A 392 13.98 6.20 1.71
CA TRP A 392 13.11 5.07 2.06
C TRP A 392 12.13 5.40 3.20
N ASN A 393 10.83 5.15 2.97
CA ASN A 393 9.85 5.08 4.03
C ASN A 393 9.96 3.70 4.70
N VAL A 394 10.37 3.67 5.98
CA VAL A 394 10.71 2.41 6.67
C VAL A 394 9.53 1.75 7.40
N LEU A 395 8.32 2.29 7.23
CA LEU A 395 7.07 1.87 7.89
C LEU A 395 7.17 1.85 9.44
N CYS A 396 6.66 2.89 10.08
CA CYS A 396 6.67 3.02 11.54
C CYS A 396 5.97 1.81 12.20
N ASP A 397 6.52 1.28 13.29
CA ASP A 397 5.92 0.15 14.03
C ASP A 397 4.44 0.37 14.39
N LYS A 398 4.10 1.59 14.82
CA LYS A 398 2.73 2.04 15.08
C LYS A 398 1.73 1.79 13.94
N TYR A 399 2.20 1.73 12.69
CA TYR A 399 1.38 1.49 11.50
C TYR A 399 1.47 0.05 10.98
N ALA A 400 2.51 -0.70 11.37
CA ALA A 400 2.79 -2.09 10.98
C ALA A 400 1.85 -3.12 11.66
N THR A 401 0.55 -2.85 11.67
CA THR A 401 -0.43 -3.65 12.42
C THR A 401 -0.97 -4.84 11.60
N PRO A 402 -1.33 -5.97 12.24
CA PRO A 402 -1.99 -7.09 11.57
C PRO A 402 -3.36 -6.75 10.97
N GLN A 403 -3.98 -5.63 11.34
CA GLN A 403 -5.22 -5.14 10.72
C GLN A 403 -4.96 -4.53 9.34
N THR A 404 -3.88 -3.78 9.17
CA THR A 404 -3.45 -3.20 7.87
C THR A 404 -2.77 -4.26 7.00
N TYR A 405 -1.93 -5.08 7.62
CA TYR A 405 -1.02 -6.02 6.97
C TYR A 405 -1.38 -7.48 7.29
N GLY A 406 -2.68 -7.82 7.25
CA GLY A 406 -3.18 -9.13 7.68
C GLY A 406 -2.64 -10.32 6.89
N TYR A 407 -2.14 -10.09 5.67
CA TYR A 407 -1.46 -11.06 4.82
C TYR A 407 -0.03 -11.37 5.25
N THR A 408 0.57 -10.56 6.12
CA THR A 408 1.96 -10.71 6.59
C THR A 408 1.98 -11.55 7.88
N PRO A 409 2.91 -12.53 8.00
CA PRO A 409 3.11 -13.29 9.23
C PRO A 409 3.55 -12.39 10.40
N THR A 410 3.14 -12.72 11.61
CA THR A 410 3.39 -11.91 12.82
C THR A 410 4.89 -11.76 13.10
N GLY A 411 5.68 -12.80 12.84
CA GLY A 411 7.14 -12.76 12.96
C GLY A 411 7.81 -11.78 11.98
N ALA A 412 7.24 -11.56 10.79
CA ALA A 412 7.75 -10.62 9.80
C ALA A 412 7.30 -9.18 10.05
N LEU A 413 6.15 -8.96 10.72
CA LEU A 413 5.69 -7.63 11.11
C LEU A 413 6.43 -7.05 12.33
N ASN A 414 6.99 -7.92 13.18
CA ASN A 414 7.63 -7.54 14.43
C ASN A 414 8.76 -6.51 14.23
N TRP A 415 8.75 -5.43 15.03
CA TRP A 415 9.73 -4.35 14.93
C TRP A 415 11.18 -4.83 14.97
N GLU A 416 11.55 -5.72 15.89
CA GLU A 416 12.94 -6.19 16.03
C GLU A 416 13.43 -6.89 14.76
N TYR A 417 12.56 -7.68 14.13
CA TYR A 417 12.86 -8.34 12.85
C TYR A 417 13.00 -7.31 11.73
N ARG A 418 12.02 -6.42 11.56
CA ARG A 418 12.01 -5.41 10.49
C ARG A 418 13.20 -4.45 10.62
N LYS A 419 13.48 -3.97 11.83
CA LYS A 419 14.63 -3.12 12.19
C LYS A 419 15.96 -3.78 11.82
N ALA A 420 16.16 -5.06 12.13
CA ALA A 420 17.37 -5.78 11.75
C ALA A 420 17.56 -5.83 10.22
N CYS A 421 16.49 -6.11 9.47
CA CYS A 421 16.51 -6.07 8.00
C CYS A 421 16.78 -4.66 7.45
N ILE A 422 16.18 -3.62 8.05
CA ILE A 422 16.41 -2.21 7.68
C ILE A 422 17.88 -1.84 7.86
N PHE A 423 18.51 -2.19 8.99
CA PHE A 423 19.93 -1.89 9.20
C PHE A 423 20.87 -2.66 8.27
N GLU A 424 20.54 -3.90 7.91
CA GLU A 424 21.32 -4.66 6.92
C GLU A 424 21.25 -4.00 5.54
N GLU A 425 20.06 -3.58 5.10
CA GLU A 425 19.89 -2.83 3.83
C GLU A 425 20.71 -1.53 3.82
N LEU A 426 20.62 -0.72 4.88
CA LEU A 426 21.40 0.52 5.03
C LEU A 426 22.92 0.29 5.06
N ARG A 427 23.35 -0.90 5.50
CA ARG A 427 24.76 -1.33 5.53
C ARG A 427 25.25 -1.81 4.17
N MET A 428 24.42 -2.57 3.44
CA MET A 428 24.77 -3.08 2.10
C MET A 428 24.89 -1.94 1.07
N GLU A 429 23.95 -0.99 1.07
CA GLU A 429 23.89 0.07 0.05
C GLU A 429 24.88 1.22 0.32
N ASP A 430 25.33 1.41 1.57
CA ASP A 430 26.46 2.26 1.99
C ASP A 430 26.40 3.73 1.45
N ALA A 431 25.22 4.32 1.29
CA ALA A 431 25.07 5.64 0.70
C ALA A 431 25.78 6.77 1.49
N ASP A 432 25.97 7.95 0.89
CA ASP A 432 26.57 9.09 1.59
C ASP A 432 25.54 9.87 2.43
N LEU A 433 24.29 9.89 1.94
CA LEU A 433 23.16 10.66 2.44
C LEU A 433 21.93 9.75 2.49
N LEU A 434 21.32 9.60 3.67
CA LEU A 434 20.09 8.83 3.88
C LEU A 434 18.93 9.78 4.19
N CYS A 435 17.80 9.62 3.50
CA CYS A 435 16.54 10.32 3.73
C CYS A 435 15.46 9.32 4.11
N LEU A 436 15.21 9.15 5.41
CA LEU A 436 14.27 8.14 5.91
C LEU A 436 12.97 8.80 6.36
N GLN A 437 11.84 8.20 5.99
CA GLN A 437 10.50 8.63 6.42
C GLN A 437 9.93 7.62 7.42
N GLU A 438 8.95 8.05 8.23
CA GLU A 438 8.28 7.26 9.25
C GLU A 438 9.14 6.76 10.43
N ILE A 439 10.23 7.43 10.73
CA ILE A 439 11.02 7.11 11.93
C ILE A 439 10.41 7.77 13.16
N SER A 440 10.04 6.98 14.18
CA SER A 440 9.58 7.49 15.48
C SER A 440 10.71 8.19 16.24
N THR A 441 10.36 9.14 17.11
CA THR A 441 11.35 9.88 17.90
C THR A 441 12.12 8.95 18.86
N GLU A 442 11.47 7.89 19.36
CA GLU A 442 12.08 6.82 20.17
C GLU A 442 13.11 6.03 19.34
N ALA A 443 12.68 5.45 18.22
CA ALA A 443 13.55 4.67 17.33
C ALA A 443 14.75 5.50 16.84
N PHE A 444 14.54 6.78 16.51
CA PHE A 444 15.64 7.65 16.11
C PHE A 444 16.73 7.76 17.20
N LYS A 445 16.34 7.95 18.47
CA LYS A 445 17.27 8.19 19.57
C LYS A 445 17.96 6.92 20.06
N GLU A 446 17.17 5.89 20.33
CA GLU A 446 17.63 4.69 21.04
C GLU A 446 18.19 3.63 20.08
N GLU A 447 17.85 3.68 18.78
CA GLU A 447 18.17 2.63 17.81
C GLU A 447 18.97 3.18 16.62
N PHE A 448 18.37 4.04 15.78
CA PHE A 448 19.00 4.50 14.54
C PHE A 448 20.22 5.39 14.76
N SER A 449 20.17 6.33 15.71
CA SER A 449 21.30 7.22 15.99
C SER A 449 22.55 6.48 16.53
N PRO A 450 22.47 5.56 17.50
CA PRO A 450 23.65 4.83 17.97
C PRO A 450 24.17 3.81 16.96
N GLU A 451 23.30 3.07 16.26
CA GLU A 451 23.74 2.09 15.26
C GLU A 451 24.39 2.76 14.04
N LEU A 452 23.74 3.78 13.45
CA LEU A 452 24.30 4.46 12.27
C LEU A 452 25.53 5.33 12.63
N ALA A 453 25.71 5.74 13.90
CA ALA A 453 26.94 6.40 14.33
C ALA A 453 28.17 5.48 14.29
N GLN A 454 28.00 4.17 14.48
CA GLN A 454 29.07 3.18 14.28
C GLN A 454 29.47 3.08 12.80
N MET A 455 28.56 3.46 11.89
CA MET A 455 28.73 3.48 10.43
C MET A 455 29.10 4.90 9.89
N ASP A 456 29.72 5.76 10.71
CA ASP A 456 30.12 7.15 10.43
C ASP A 456 28.97 8.14 10.14
N TYR A 457 27.70 7.76 10.29
CA TYR A 457 26.60 8.71 10.07
C TYR A 457 26.36 9.64 11.26
N LYS A 458 25.93 10.86 10.96
CA LYS A 458 25.27 11.75 11.92
C LYS A 458 23.84 12.01 11.51
N GLY A 459 22.91 11.81 12.45
CA GLY A 459 21.48 11.96 12.24
C GLY A 459 20.94 13.35 12.55
N ILE A 460 19.84 13.69 11.88
CA ILE A 460 18.96 14.82 12.14
C ILE A 460 17.54 14.29 12.03
N HIS A 461 16.67 14.58 12.99
CA HIS A 461 15.28 14.13 12.98
C HIS A 461 14.34 15.24 13.44
N TRP A 462 13.13 15.24 12.85
CA TRP A 462 11.98 15.97 13.38
C TRP A 462 10.72 15.13 13.28
N PRO A 463 9.96 14.96 14.38
CA PRO A 463 8.62 14.35 14.34
C PRO A 463 7.60 15.27 13.66
N LYS A 464 6.50 14.67 13.20
CA LYS A 464 5.30 15.39 12.73
C LYS A 464 4.79 16.38 13.80
N SER A 465 4.25 17.53 13.36
CA SER A 465 3.98 18.69 14.25
C SER A 465 3.07 18.38 15.44
N ARG A 466 2.23 17.34 15.37
CA ARG A 466 1.36 16.88 16.48
C ARG A 466 2.13 16.56 17.76
N ALA A 467 3.40 16.16 17.68
CA ALA A 467 4.22 15.82 18.84
C ALA A 467 4.31 16.97 19.87
N LYS A 468 4.21 18.23 19.41
CA LYS A 468 4.24 19.44 20.26
C LYS A 468 3.01 19.61 21.15
N THR A 469 1.90 18.96 20.83
CA THR A 469 0.61 19.09 21.53
C THR A 469 0.25 17.84 22.36
N MET A 470 1.15 16.86 22.43
CA MET A 470 0.94 15.59 23.13
C MET A 470 1.80 15.52 24.40
N THR A 471 1.59 14.49 25.23
CA THR A 471 2.49 14.23 26.37
C THR A 471 3.88 13.83 25.87
N GLU A 472 4.92 14.02 26.68
CA GLU A 472 6.30 13.67 26.29
C GLU A 472 6.45 12.19 25.93
N LYS A 473 5.69 11.30 26.60
CA LYS A 473 5.67 9.87 26.29
C LYS A 473 5.03 9.59 24.92
N ASP A 474 3.85 10.15 24.68
CA ASP A 474 3.14 9.92 23.41
C ASP A 474 3.84 10.61 22.23
N ALA A 475 4.61 11.66 22.48
CA ALA A 475 5.46 12.32 21.51
C ALA A 475 6.64 11.44 21.05
N GLN A 476 7.14 10.51 21.89
CA GLN A 476 8.24 9.62 21.46
C GLN A 476 7.80 8.69 20.32
N VAL A 477 6.56 8.19 20.37
CA VAL A 477 5.96 7.32 19.35
C VAL A 477 5.39 8.09 18.14
N VAL A 478 5.61 9.41 18.05
CA VAL A 478 5.30 10.17 16.84
C VAL A 478 6.44 10.02 15.84
N ASP A 479 6.06 9.56 14.65
CA ASP A 479 6.85 9.41 13.45
C ASP A 479 7.21 10.77 12.81
N GLY A 480 8.27 10.75 11.99
CA GLY A 480 8.84 11.94 11.39
C GLY A 480 9.77 11.63 10.22
N CYS A 481 10.51 12.65 9.81
CA CYS A 481 11.55 12.53 8.78
C CYS A 481 12.94 12.61 9.42
N ALA A 482 13.85 11.74 8.98
CA ALA A 482 15.25 11.75 9.37
C ALA A 482 16.18 11.97 8.18
N ILE A 483 17.26 12.72 8.39
CA ILE A 483 18.38 12.83 7.46
C ILE A 483 19.63 12.34 8.18
N PHE A 484 20.32 11.37 7.59
CA PHE A 484 21.65 10.94 8.03
C PHE A 484 22.68 11.27 6.96
N TYR A 485 23.89 11.65 7.38
CA TYR A 485 25.00 11.96 6.46
C TYR A 485 26.33 11.43 7.02
N LYS A 486 27.20 10.90 6.15
CA LYS A 486 28.55 10.45 6.54
C LYS A 486 29.40 11.62 7.04
N ALA A 487 29.80 11.58 8.31
CA ALA A 487 30.50 12.65 8.99
C ALA A 487 31.95 12.82 8.52
N SER A 488 32.56 11.76 8.00
CA SER A 488 33.87 11.76 7.33
C SER A 488 33.86 12.49 5.97
N LYS A 489 32.69 12.62 5.32
CA LYS A 489 32.54 13.24 3.99
C LYS A 489 31.86 14.61 4.05
N TRP A 490 30.83 14.78 4.88
CA TRP A 490 30.00 15.98 4.92
C TRP A 490 30.09 16.73 6.25
N ILE A 491 29.95 18.05 6.19
CA ILE A 491 29.78 18.96 7.33
C ILE A 491 28.37 19.56 7.25
N LEU A 492 27.61 19.46 8.35
CA LEU A 492 26.34 20.17 8.48
C LEU A 492 26.56 21.65 8.81
N LEU A 493 26.05 22.53 7.95
CA LEU A 493 26.13 24.00 8.09
C LEU A 493 24.86 24.61 8.69
N ASP A 494 23.69 24.13 8.27
CA ASP A 494 22.38 24.53 8.80
C ASP A 494 21.39 23.36 8.71
N LYS A 495 20.38 23.36 9.58
CA LYS A 495 19.26 22.40 9.55
C LYS A 495 17.96 23.11 9.88
N GLN A 496 16.92 22.83 9.10
CA GLN A 496 15.62 23.49 9.20
C GLN A 496 14.48 22.46 9.09
N VAL A 497 13.33 22.80 9.66
CA VAL A 497 12.08 22.03 9.53
C VAL A 497 11.01 22.92 8.89
N ILE A 498 10.29 22.36 7.93
CA ILE A 498 9.20 23.00 7.19
C ILE A 498 7.91 22.36 7.69
N GLU A 499 7.19 23.10 8.55
CA GLU A 499 5.90 22.68 9.10
C GLU A 499 4.78 23.30 8.24
N PHE A 500 4.23 22.51 7.31
CA PHE A 500 3.37 23.03 6.24
C PHE A 500 2.15 23.80 6.76
N ALA A 501 1.44 23.25 7.76
CA ALA A 501 0.30 23.90 8.38
C ALA A 501 0.69 25.23 9.05
N ALA A 502 1.79 25.26 9.81
CA ALA A 502 2.26 26.47 10.49
C ALA A 502 2.65 27.56 9.50
N ILE A 503 3.26 27.22 8.36
CA ILE A 503 3.61 28.19 7.32
C ILE A 503 2.34 28.68 6.61
N ALA A 504 1.41 27.80 6.26
CA ALA A 504 0.15 28.16 5.59
C ALA A 504 -0.69 29.16 6.40
N ILE A 505 -0.81 28.95 7.71
CA ILE A 505 -1.58 29.83 8.63
C ILE A 505 -0.90 31.18 8.83
N ASN A 506 0.44 31.24 8.84
CA ASN A 506 1.18 32.48 9.05
C ASN A 506 1.40 33.31 7.78
N ARG A 507 1.13 32.74 6.59
CA ARG A 507 1.28 33.43 5.30
C ARG A 507 0.12 34.42 5.08
N PRO A 508 0.37 35.74 4.91
CA PRO A 508 -0.69 36.76 4.94
C PRO A 508 -1.84 36.60 3.93
N ASP A 509 -1.57 36.06 2.75
CA ASP A 509 -2.58 35.86 1.69
C ASP A 509 -3.40 34.56 1.82
N MET A 510 -2.88 33.60 2.60
CA MET A 510 -3.54 32.30 2.87
C MET A 510 -4.27 32.29 4.22
N LYS A 511 -3.82 33.08 5.20
CA LYS A 511 -4.34 33.10 6.58
C LYS A 511 -5.85 33.28 6.73
N ASN A 512 -6.53 33.88 5.77
CA ASN A 512 -7.98 34.15 5.83
C ASN A 512 -8.82 33.22 4.94
N GLN A 513 -8.21 32.22 4.29
CA GLN A 513 -8.91 31.34 3.35
C GLN A 513 -9.49 30.10 4.04
N HIS A 514 -10.73 29.74 3.73
CA HIS A 514 -11.44 28.66 4.42
C HIS A 514 -10.79 27.27 4.18
N ASP A 515 -10.34 26.99 2.96
CA ASP A 515 -9.71 25.71 2.60
C ASP A 515 -8.37 25.50 3.32
N VAL A 516 -7.64 26.57 3.64
CA VAL A 516 -6.42 26.50 4.44
C VAL A 516 -6.73 25.97 5.84
N PHE A 517 -7.76 26.51 6.50
CA PHE A 517 -8.17 26.06 7.85
C PHE A 517 -8.76 24.64 7.85
N ASN A 518 -9.54 24.28 6.84
CA ASN A 518 -10.26 23.00 6.83
C ASN A 518 -9.43 21.83 6.31
N ARG A 519 -8.50 22.08 5.37
CA ARG A 519 -7.85 21.02 4.57
C ARG A 519 -6.35 20.93 4.81
N VAL A 520 -5.67 22.07 4.97
CA VAL A 520 -4.20 22.15 5.13
C VAL A 520 -3.79 22.20 6.61
N MET A 521 -4.43 23.04 7.42
CA MET A 521 -4.14 23.20 8.85
C MET A 521 -4.25 21.91 9.68
N PRO A 522 -5.22 20.99 9.44
CA PRO A 522 -5.32 19.75 10.20
C PRO A 522 -4.21 18.72 9.88
N LYS A 523 -3.31 19.02 8.95
CA LYS A 523 -2.21 18.13 8.55
C LYS A 523 -0.94 18.46 9.32
N ASP A 524 -0.38 17.45 9.96
CA ASP A 524 0.84 17.50 10.77
C ASP A 524 2.12 17.14 10.00
N ASN A 525 2.01 17.00 8.67
CA ASN A 525 3.11 16.73 7.75
C ASN A 525 4.24 17.74 7.88
N VAL A 526 5.47 17.26 7.70
CA VAL A 526 6.71 18.04 7.77
C VAL A 526 7.66 17.66 6.65
N ALA A 527 8.58 18.56 6.33
CA ALA A 527 9.82 18.24 5.62
C ALA A 527 11.04 18.76 6.40
N VAL A 528 12.17 18.06 6.27
CA VAL A 528 13.44 18.40 6.90
C VAL A 528 14.42 18.83 5.82
N VAL A 529 15.15 19.93 6.08
CA VAL A 529 16.17 20.46 5.18
C VAL A 529 17.52 20.45 5.90
N ALA A 530 18.54 19.88 5.26
CA ALA A 530 19.93 19.91 5.69
C ALA A 530 20.77 20.65 4.65
N PHE A 531 21.55 21.63 5.11
CA PHE A 531 22.55 22.30 4.29
C PHE A 531 23.93 21.74 4.62
N LEU A 532 24.53 21.04 3.66
CA LEU A 532 25.74 20.25 3.84
C LEU A 532 26.89 20.82 2.99
N GLU A 533 28.13 20.66 3.44
CA GLU A 533 29.35 20.99 2.69
C GLU A 533 30.28 19.78 2.64
N SER A 534 30.72 19.38 1.43
CA SER A 534 31.71 18.32 1.24
C SER A 534 33.05 18.77 1.82
N ARG A 535 33.65 17.92 2.66
CA ARG A 535 34.98 18.17 3.23
C ARG A 535 36.04 18.21 2.14
N LEU A 536 35.95 17.33 1.14
CA LEU A 536 36.98 17.17 0.12
C LEU A 536 37.00 18.34 -0.86
N THR A 537 35.84 18.71 -1.40
CA THR A 537 35.75 19.70 -2.49
C THR A 537 35.21 21.07 -2.07
N GLY A 538 34.70 21.19 -0.84
CA GLY A 538 34.02 22.40 -0.35
C GLY A 538 32.70 22.69 -1.06
N ALA A 539 32.21 21.79 -1.92
CA ALA A 539 30.93 21.90 -2.59
C ALA A 539 29.79 21.81 -1.56
N ARG A 540 28.83 22.73 -1.64
CA ARG A 540 27.64 22.77 -0.79
C ARG A 540 26.44 22.16 -1.50
N ILE A 541 25.54 21.54 -0.73
CA ILE A 541 24.32 20.91 -1.23
C ILE A 541 23.17 21.16 -0.26
N ILE A 542 21.98 21.41 -0.80
CA ILE A 542 20.72 21.44 -0.05
C ILE A 542 20.08 20.08 -0.25
N LEU A 543 19.94 19.34 0.85
CA LEU A 543 19.24 18.05 0.89
C LEU A 543 17.91 18.24 1.61
N VAL A 544 16.83 17.79 1.00
CA VAL A 544 15.47 17.88 1.54
C VAL A 544 14.87 16.48 1.63
N ASN A 545 14.26 16.17 2.78
CA ASN A 545 13.48 14.97 3.00
C ASN A 545 12.04 15.36 3.37
N GLY A 546 11.05 14.97 2.56
CA GLY A 546 9.64 15.25 2.79
C GLY A 546 8.77 14.00 2.99
N HIS A 547 7.68 14.15 3.74
CA HIS A 547 6.57 13.18 3.81
C HIS A 547 5.25 13.95 3.74
N LEU A 548 4.60 13.93 2.57
CA LEU A 548 3.36 14.69 2.29
C LEU A 548 2.09 13.99 2.82
N ALA A 549 0.94 14.66 2.71
CA ALA A 549 -0.34 14.08 3.10
C ALA A 549 -0.66 12.82 2.27
N TRP A 550 -1.12 11.75 2.92
CA TRP A 550 -1.36 10.47 2.25
C TRP A 550 -2.71 10.42 1.51
N GLU A 551 -3.75 11.10 2.00
CA GLU A 551 -5.10 10.90 1.49
C GLU A 551 -5.25 11.27 0.00
N SER A 552 -5.71 10.30 -0.81
CA SER A 552 -5.87 10.46 -2.27
C SER A 552 -6.88 11.54 -2.68
N VAL A 553 -7.85 11.84 -1.82
CA VAL A 553 -8.87 12.90 -2.04
C VAL A 553 -8.31 14.31 -1.82
N LEU A 554 -7.09 14.44 -1.29
CA LEU A 554 -6.47 15.71 -0.91
C LEU A 554 -5.30 16.09 -1.83
N ALA A 555 -5.40 15.83 -3.14
CA ALA A 555 -4.38 16.17 -4.13
C ALA A 555 -4.03 17.68 -4.12
N ASP A 556 -5.03 18.53 -3.92
CA ASP A 556 -4.89 19.96 -3.68
C ASP A 556 -3.99 20.26 -2.47
N VAL A 557 -4.19 19.58 -1.33
CA VAL A 557 -3.37 19.78 -0.12
C VAL A 557 -1.93 19.35 -0.38
N LYS A 558 -1.70 18.24 -1.10
CA LYS A 558 -0.35 17.80 -1.48
C LYS A 558 0.34 18.85 -2.36
N LEU A 559 -0.36 19.38 -3.36
CA LEU A 559 0.13 20.50 -4.20
C LEU A 559 0.47 21.75 -3.37
N ILE A 560 -0.38 22.15 -2.42
CA ILE A 560 -0.10 23.30 -1.54
C ILE A 560 1.09 23.04 -0.62
N GLN A 561 1.24 21.83 -0.08
CA GLN A 561 2.43 21.44 0.70
C GLN A 561 3.69 21.52 -0.17
N THR A 562 3.67 21.04 -1.41
CA THR A 562 4.79 21.16 -2.36
C THR A 562 5.08 22.61 -2.75
N GLY A 563 4.05 23.44 -2.96
CA GLY A 563 4.24 24.87 -3.21
C GLY A 563 4.91 25.61 -2.03
N ILE A 564 4.50 25.29 -0.80
CA ILE A 564 5.14 25.80 0.43
C ILE A 564 6.58 25.29 0.54
N LEU A 565 6.83 24.02 0.23
CA LEU A 565 8.16 23.41 0.24
C LEU A 565 9.13 24.19 -0.66
N MET A 566 8.75 24.42 -1.92
CA MET A 566 9.62 25.04 -2.92
C MET A 566 9.82 26.55 -2.71
N ASP A 567 8.80 27.27 -2.23
CA ASP A 567 8.94 28.67 -1.80
C ASP A 567 9.90 28.80 -0.59
N HIS A 568 9.81 27.88 0.38
CA HIS A 568 10.69 27.90 1.54
C HIS A 568 12.13 27.50 1.18
N ILE A 569 12.33 26.49 0.32
CA ILE A 569 13.66 26.13 -0.21
C ILE A 569 14.30 27.30 -0.96
N THR A 570 13.52 28.06 -1.75
CA THR A 570 14.01 29.26 -2.46
C THR A 570 14.57 30.29 -1.47
N LYS A 571 13.82 30.60 -0.40
CA LYS A 571 14.24 31.52 0.67
C LYS A 571 15.46 31.03 1.45
N LEU A 572 15.56 29.72 1.70
CA LEU A 572 16.73 29.13 2.34
C LEU A 572 17.96 29.20 1.44
N ALA A 573 17.83 28.93 0.14
CA ALA A 573 18.92 29.04 -0.81
C ALA A 573 19.44 30.49 -0.95
N GLU A 574 18.57 31.51 -0.95
CA GLU A 574 18.96 32.93 -0.87
C GLU A 574 19.77 33.28 0.39
N LYS A 575 19.40 32.70 1.55
CA LYS A 575 20.15 32.80 2.81
C LYS A 575 21.51 32.09 2.69
N TYR A 576 21.55 30.91 2.08
CA TYR A 576 22.71 30.02 2.01
C TYR A 576 23.83 30.50 1.08
N ILE A 577 23.50 31.24 0.01
CA ILE A 577 24.51 31.97 -0.81
C ILE A 577 25.39 32.88 0.06
N ARG A 578 24.82 33.49 1.11
CA ARG A 578 25.48 34.50 1.94
C ARG A 578 26.25 33.90 3.13
N VAL A 579 26.27 32.58 3.28
CA VAL A 579 27.00 31.90 4.35
C VAL A 579 28.51 31.94 4.04
N PRO A 580 29.36 32.51 4.92
CA PRO A 580 30.80 32.64 4.65
C PRO A 580 31.51 31.30 4.56
N ALA A 581 32.75 31.30 4.04
CA ALA A 581 33.61 30.12 4.01
C ALA A 581 33.96 29.63 5.43
N LEU A 582 33.93 28.31 5.64
CA LEU A 582 34.21 27.69 6.93
C LEU A 582 35.73 27.59 7.16
N LYS A 583 36.22 28.24 8.23
CA LYS A 583 37.65 28.38 8.51
C LYS A 583 38.27 27.23 9.30
N ASP A 584 37.48 26.48 10.07
CA ASP A 584 37.95 25.26 10.74
C ASP A 584 37.08 24.08 10.28
N LYS A 585 37.72 23.11 9.62
CA LYS A 585 37.09 21.92 9.03
C LYS A 585 37.57 20.62 9.70
N LYS A 586 38.23 20.71 10.86
CA LYS A 586 38.78 19.53 11.56
C LYS A 586 37.73 18.45 11.75
N LEU A 587 38.14 17.21 11.50
CA LEU A 587 37.38 16.03 11.90
C LEU A 587 37.68 15.79 13.39
N ILE A 588 36.64 15.70 14.21
CA ILE A 588 36.78 15.28 15.61
C ILE A 588 36.83 13.76 15.61
N THR A 589 38.03 13.20 15.41
CA THR A 589 38.29 11.78 15.68
C THR A 589 38.43 11.59 17.19
N PHE A 590 37.53 10.79 17.77
CA PHE A 590 37.79 10.20 19.07
C PHE A 590 38.91 9.19 18.90
N SER A 591 40.00 9.34 19.66
CA SER A 591 41.08 8.36 19.64
C SER A 591 40.58 7.09 20.33
N ALA A 592 40.19 6.09 19.53
CA ALA A 592 40.17 4.72 20.02
C ALA A 592 41.56 4.42 20.58
N THR A 593 41.62 3.96 21.83
CA THR A 593 42.86 3.49 22.42
C THR A 593 43.22 2.17 21.75
N ASN A 594 44.05 2.24 20.70
CA ASN A 594 44.54 1.08 19.96
C ASN A 594 45.16 0.06 20.92
N LYS A 595 44.37 -0.97 21.27
CA LYS A 595 44.90 -2.28 21.59
C LYS A 595 45.07 -3.01 20.26
N ASP A 596 46.27 -3.58 20.12
CA ASP A 596 46.61 -4.62 19.16
C ASP A 596 46.59 -4.25 17.65
N GLY A 597 47.74 -3.73 17.21
CA GLY A 597 48.41 -4.23 15.99
C GLY A 597 47.90 -3.81 14.61
N GLU A 598 46.70 -3.26 14.47
CA GLU A 598 46.18 -2.86 13.15
C GLU A 598 46.82 -1.55 12.64
N GLU A 599 46.99 -1.48 11.31
CA GLU A 599 47.56 -0.31 10.62
C GLU A 599 46.69 0.93 10.87
N ALA A 600 47.32 2.01 11.33
CA ALA A 600 46.60 3.26 11.58
C ALA A 600 45.92 3.74 10.28
N PRO A 601 44.62 4.11 10.31
CA PRO A 601 43.92 4.55 9.11
C PRO A 601 44.64 5.73 8.46
N PRO A 602 44.68 5.79 7.11
CA PRO A 602 45.42 6.82 6.40
C PRO A 602 44.98 8.22 6.83
N PRO A 603 45.91 9.19 6.95
CA PRO A 603 45.58 10.52 7.44
C PRO A 603 44.48 11.16 6.59
N PRO A 604 43.46 11.80 7.21
CA PRO A 604 42.34 12.38 6.47
C PRO A 604 42.86 13.43 5.49
N LYS A 605 42.39 13.35 4.23
CA LYS A 605 42.75 14.30 3.17
C LYS A 605 42.46 15.74 3.63
N GLU A 606 43.35 16.67 3.28
CA GLU A 606 43.17 18.07 3.63
C GLU A 606 41.83 18.60 3.07
N PRO A 607 40.98 19.24 3.90
CA PRO A 607 39.70 19.73 3.42
C PRO A 607 39.84 20.88 2.40
N GLY A 608 39.15 20.77 1.26
CA GLY A 608 39.13 21.80 0.23
C GLY A 608 38.47 23.11 0.72
N PRO A 609 38.77 24.27 0.10
CA PRO A 609 38.15 25.55 0.46
C PRO A 609 36.65 25.55 0.18
N SER A 610 35.84 26.15 1.06
CA SER A 610 34.38 26.26 0.85
C SER A 610 34.08 27.01 -0.45
N GLN A 611 33.13 26.51 -1.24
CA GLN A 611 32.72 27.15 -2.49
C GLN A 611 31.73 28.29 -2.25
N GLU A 612 31.86 29.36 -3.05
CA GLU A 612 30.93 30.50 -3.08
C GLU A 612 29.93 30.36 -4.23
N TYR A 613 28.75 30.95 -4.09
CA TYR A 613 27.63 30.82 -5.04
C TYR A 613 27.14 32.21 -5.45
N LYS A 614 26.60 32.38 -6.67
CA LYS A 614 26.12 33.68 -7.16
C LYS A 614 24.60 33.74 -7.25
N ASN A 615 24.00 32.68 -7.81
CA ASN A 615 22.55 32.54 -7.97
C ASN A 615 21.99 31.47 -7.04
N VAL A 616 20.69 31.56 -6.76
CA VAL A 616 19.90 30.60 -5.97
C VAL A 616 19.96 29.19 -6.53
N THR A 617 19.98 29.08 -7.86
CA THR A 617 20.04 27.81 -8.60
C THR A 617 21.47 27.26 -8.76
N ASP A 618 22.51 27.98 -8.35
CA ASP A 618 23.89 27.51 -8.46
C ASP A 618 24.24 26.48 -7.37
N ILE A 619 23.47 26.42 -6.26
CA ILE A 619 23.64 25.43 -5.20
C ILE A 619 22.93 24.14 -5.64
N PRO A 620 23.63 22.99 -5.71
CA PRO A 620 23.01 21.67 -5.84
C PRO A 620 21.83 21.48 -4.89
N LEU A 621 20.69 21.07 -5.43
CA LEU A 621 19.45 20.78 -4.70
C LEU A 621 19.04 19.33 -4.97
N LEU A 622 18.82 18.59 -3.88
CA LEU A 622 18.23 17.26 -3.85
C LEU A 622 16.93 17.33 -3.03
N VAL A 623 15.82 16.87 -3.60
CA VAL A 623 14.53 16.76 -2.90
C VAL A 623 14.05 15.32 -2.95
N CYS A 624 14.05 14.67 -1.80
CA CYS A 624 13.77 13.24 -1.63
C CYS A 624 12.55 13.02 -0.74
N GLY A 625 11.94 11.85 -0.85
CA GLY A 625 11.00 11.32 0.14
C GLY A 625 9.67 10.87 -0.45
N ASP A 626 8.69 10.72 0.43
CA ASP A 626 7.35 10.23 0.11
C ASP A 626 6.42 11.41 -0.21
N PHE A 627 6.04 11.53 -1.48
CA PHE A 627 5.14 12.58 -1.95
C PHE A 627 3.68 12.13 -1.97
N ASN A 628 3.39 10.84 -1.71
CA ASN A 628 2.06 10.24 -1.78
C ASN A 628 1.29 10.61 -3.08
N SER A 629 2.02 10.82 -4.18
CA SER A 629 1.49 11.43 -5.41
C SER A 629 2.08 10.74 -6.64
N THR A 630 1.25 10.36 -7.61
CA THR A 630 1.66 9.63 -8.81
C THR A 630 2.25 10.55 -9.89
N VAL A 631 2.85 9.97 -10.93
CA VAL A 631 3.55 10.69 -12.02
C VAL A 631 2.62 11.60 -12.85
N ASP A 632 1.31 11.40 -12.79
CA ASP A 632 0.26 12.20 -13.44
C ASP A 632 -0.39 13.27 -12.54
N SER A 633 0.13 13.44 -11.32
CA SER A 633 -0.33 14.44 -10.35
C SER A 633 0.24 15.84 -10.60
N SER A 634 -0.47 16.86 -10.09
CA SER A 634 0.04 18.24 -10.07
C SER A 634 1.32 18.43 -9.25
N VAL A 635 1.60 17.55 -8.29
CA VAL A 635 2.85 17.56 -7.52
C VAL A 635 4.04 17.19 -8.41
N TYR A 636 3.91 16.16 -9.24
CA TYR A 636 4.93 15.78 -10.21
C TYR A 636 5.07 16.85 -11.32
N GLU A 637 3.95 17.42 -11.78
CA GLU A 637 3.96 18.54 -12.75
C GLU A 637 4.71 19.75 -12.20
N LEU A 638 4.40 20.20 -10.97
CA LEU A 638 5.05 21.35 -10.34
C LEU A 638 6.57 21.16 -10.25
N LEU A 639 7.01 20.00 -9.76
CA LEU A 639 8.43 19.71 -9.57
C LEU A 639 9.18 19.54 -10.91
N SER A 640 8.57 18.90 -11.90
CA SER A 640 9.22 18.63 -13.20
C SER A 640 9.18 19.81 -14.18
N MET A 641 8.10 20.59 -14.20
CA MET A 641 7.91 21.73 -15.11
C MET A 641 8.25 23.08 -14.46
N GLY A 642 8.36 23.12 -13.14
CA GLY A 642 8.62 24.33 -12.35
C GLY A 642 7.42 25.25 -12.17
N ARG A 643 6.23 24.87 -12.68
CA ARG A 643 5.00 25.66 -12.58
C ARG A 643 3.75 24.79 -12.72
N VAL A 644 2.70 25.13 -11.96
CA VAL A 644 1.31 24.68 -12.15
C VAL A 644 0.40 25.91 -12.29
N PRO A 645 -0.46 26.00 -13.32
CA PRO A 645 -1.31 27.16 -13.54
C PRO A 645 -2.57 27.14 -12.64
N PRO A 646 -3.21 28.29 -12.39
CA PRO A 646 -4.34 28.40 -11.45
C PRO A 646 -5.62 27.68 -11.90
N ASP A 647 -5.74 27.35 -13.19
CA ASP A 647 -6.86 26.61 -13.79
C ASP A 647 -6.68 25.07 -13.78
N HIS A 648 -5.61 24.56 -13.17
CA HIS A 648 -5.35 23.12 -13.08
C HIS A 648 -6.45 22.37 -12.30
N LYS A 649 -6.86 21.18 -12.78
CA LYS A 649 -8.00 20.38 -12.27
C LYS A 649 -7.96 20.11 -10.74
N GLU A 650 -6.76 19.94 -10.17
CA GLU A 650 -6.53 19.64 -8.74
C GLU A 650 -6.45 20.91 -7.87
N LEU A 651 -6.49 22.10 -8.48
CA LEU A 651 -6.41 23.39 -7.80
C LEU A 651 -7.71 24.20 -8.00
N SER A 652 -8.36 24.02 -9.15
CA SER A 652 -9.62 24.65 -9.51
C SER A 652 -10.75 24.28 -8.55
N GLY A 653 -11.38 25.27 -7.93
CA GLY A 653 -12.48 25.09 -6.98
C GLY A 653 -12.12 25.31 -5.52
N PHE A 654 -10.84 25.43 -5.19
CA PHE A 654 -10.35 25.76 -3.83
C PHE A 654 -9.80 27.18 -3.74
N GLN A 655 -9.60 27.68 -2.52
CA GLN A 655 -9.06 29.01 -2.23
C GLN A 655 -7.80 28.94 -1.36
N TYR A 656 -6.64 29.19 -1.97
CA TYR A 656 -5.32 29.15 -1.35
C TYR A 656 -4.50 30.43 -1.59
N GLY A 657 -5.19 31.58 -1.62
CA GLY A 657 -4.54 32.90 -1.72
C GLY A 657 -3.88 33.12 -3.08
N SER A 658 -2.61 33.52 -3.08
CA SER A 658 -1.82 33.71 -4.30
C SER A 658 -1.67 32.43 -5.13
N PHE A 659 -1.53 31.26 -4.49
CA PHE A 659 -1.34 29.99 -5.19
C PHE A 659 -2.53 29.63 -6.10
N THR A 660 -3.77 29.91 -5.68
CA THR A 660 -4.98 29.72 -6.53
C THR A 660 -5.25 30.88 -7.50
N ARG A 661 -4.64 32.05 -7.30
CA ARG A 661 -4.90 33.24 -8.13
C ARG A 661 -3.89 33.36 -9.28
N ASP A 662 -2.62 33.18 -8.96
CA ASP A 662 -1.48 33.44 -9.84
C ASP A 662 -0.87 32.12 -10.39
N GLY A 663 -1.18 30.99 -9.72
CA GLY A 663 -0.53 29.69 -9.90
C GLY A 663 0.59 29.46 -8.86
N ILE A 664 1.29 28.34 -9.01
CA ILE A 664 2.46 27.99 -8.18
C ILE A 664 3.66 27.81 -9.10
N GLU A 665 4.80 28.40 -8.77
CA GLU A 665 6.04 28.30 -9.56
C GLU A 665 7.29 28.27 -8.68
N HIS A 666 8.41 27.75 -9.21
CA HIS A 666 9.71 27.74 -8.54
C HIS A 666 10.90 27.87 -9.52
N PRO A 667 12.05 28.44 -9.09
CA PRO A 667 13.16 28.75 -10.00
C PRO A 667 14.05 27.55 -10.37
N PHE A 668 13.90 26.40 -9.69
CA PHE A 668 14.80 25.26 -9.86
C PHE A 668 14.43 24.40 -11.07
N SER A 669 15.42 24.01 -11.89
CA SER A 669 15.26 23.03 -12.97
C SER A 669 15.48 21.62 -12.44
N LEU A 670 14.43 21.06 -11.82
CA LEU A 670 14.47 19.71 -11.24
C LEU A 670 14.10 18.63 -12.26
N ARG A 671 14.61 17.42 -12.03
CA ARG A 671 14.19 16.20 -12.72
C ARG A 671 14.22 15.03 -11.74
N ASP A 672 13.28 14.12 -11.88
CA ASP A 672 13.28 12.84 -11.18
C ASP A 672 14.43 11.97 -11.70
N ALA A 673 15.23 11.38 -10.80
CA ALA A 673 16.35 10.51 -11.14
C ALA A 673 15.91 9.24 -11.90
N TYR A 674 14.77 8.67 -11.56
CA TYR A 674 14.29 7.39 -12.12
C TYR A 674 13.65 7.53 -13.50
N VAL A 675 13.37 8.76 -13.96
CA VAL A 675 12.77 9.00 -15.28
C VAL A 675 13.65 8.52 -16.45
N HIS A 676 14.95 8.32 -16.23
CA HIS A 676 15.86 7.75 -17.24
C HIS A 676 15.60 6.26 -17.52
N LEU A 677 15.05 5.53 -16.54
CA LEU A 677 14.67 4.11 -16.70
C LEU A 677 13.27 3.96 -17.31
N LYS A 678 12.52 5.05 -17.52
CA LYS A 678 11.16 5.01 -18.06
C LYS A 678 11.14 4.43 -19.47
N ASN A 679 10.27 3.43 -19.70
CA ASN A 679 10.18 2.61 -20.91
C ASN A 679 11.35 1.63 -21.15
N THR A 680 12.24 1.43 -20.17
CA THR A 680 13.21 0.32 -20.18
C THR A 680 12.64 -0.91 -19.45
N PRO A 681 13.21 -2.12 -19.64
CA PRO A 681 12.85 -3.30 -18.83
C PRO A 681 13.11 -3.10 -17.33
N ASP A 682 14.07 -2.23 -16.99
CA ASP A 682 14.49 -1.92 -15.63
C ASP A 682 13.74 -0.71 -15.03
N ALA A 683 12.61 -0.30 -15.63
CA ALA A 683 11.73 0.70 -15.05
C ALA A 683 11.21 0.24 -13.68
N MET A 684 11.21 1.16 -12.71
CA MET A 684 10.66 0.94 -11.37
C MET A 684 9.12 0.79 -11.46
N PRO A 685 8.52 -0.40 -11.24
CA PRO A 685 7.07 -0.59 -11.39
C PRO A 685 6.23 0.10 -10.31
N PHE A 686 6.81 0.31 -9.12
CA PHE A 686 6.18 0.93 -7.96
C PHE A 686 7.25 1.37 -6.95
N THR A 687 6.89 2.24 -6.02
CA THR A 687 7.67 2.47 -4.79
C THR A 687 6.92 2.07 -3.53
N ASN A 688 5.58 2.09 -3.53
CA ASN A 688 4.73 1.44 -2.52
C ASN A 688 4.03 0.21 -3.12
N TYR A 689 3.96 -0.90 -2.36
CA TYR A 689 3.37 -2.16 -2.85
C TYR A 689 2.46 -2.84 -1.83
N THR A 690 1.19 -2.44 -1.82
CA THR A 690 0.11 -3.07 -1.06
C THR A 690 -0.94 -3.69 -1.99
N PRO A 691 -1.87 -4.56 -1.53
CA PRO A 691 -2.79 -5.21 -2.44
C PRO A 691 -3.83 -4.27 -3.07
N GLY A 692 -4.08 -3.13 -2.42
CA GLY A 692 -5.00 -2.08 -2.87
C GLY A 692 -4.34 -0.92 -3.62
N PHE A 693 -3.02 -0.78 -3.52
CA PHE A 693 -2.27 0.31 -4.15
C PHE A 693 -0.85 -0.16 -4.50
N SER A 694 -0.48 0.01 -5.77
CA SER A 694 0.86 -0.28 -6.28
C SER A 694 1.18 0.74 -7.36
N ASP A 695 2.01 1.73 -7.02
CA ASP A 695 2.44 2.80 -7.92
C ASP A 695 3.71 3.47 -7.37
N VAL A 696 4.29 4.38 -8.15
CA VAL A 696 5.43 5.23 -7.75
C VAL A 696 4.89 6.48 -7.06
N ILE A 697 5.28 6.67 -5.80
CA ILE A 697 4.94 7.85 -4.97
C ILE A 697 6.14 8.44 -4.20
N ASP A 698 7.25 7.71 -4.16
CA ASP A 698 8.53 8.16 -3.61
C ASP A 698 9.43 8.62 -4.76
N TYR A 699 10.10 9.76 -4.58
CA TYR A 699 10.91 10.34 -5.65
C TYR A 699 12.24 10.88 -5.14
N LEU A 700 13.18 10.98 -6.06
CA LEU A 700 14.48 11.59 -5.85
C LEU A 700 14.70 12.65 -6.95
N TRP A 701 14.38 13.90 -6.63
CA TRP A 701 14.52 15.04 -7.52
C TRP A 701 15.91 15.67 -7.39
N TYR A 702 16.53 16.00 -8.52
CA TYR A 702 17.84 16.66 -8.56
C TYR A 702 17.86 17.88 -9.49
N SER A 703 18.65 18.88 -9.14
CA SER A 703 18.88 20.08 -9.94
C SER A 703 19.78 19.79 -11.16
N THR A 704 19.17 19.69 -12.34
CA THR A 704 19.81 19.24 -13.59
C THR A 704 20.96 20.12 -14.09
N ASN A 705 21.01 21.38 -13.68
CA ASN A 705 22.05 22.35 -14.04
C ASN A 705 23.38 22.12 -13.28
N THR A 706 23.33 21.51 -12.10
CA THR A 706 24.49 21.32 -11.20
C THR A 706 24.81 19.86 -10.91
N LEU A 707 23.85 18.95 -11.07
CA LEU A 707 24.00 17.51 -10.82
C LEU A 707 23.77 16.69 -12.10
N GLU A 708 24.38 15.52 -12.16
CA GLU A 708 24.15 14.47 -13.16
C GLU A 708 23.91 13.12 -12.47
N VAL A 709 22.99 12.30 -12.99
CA VAL A 709 22.76 10.93 -12.49
C VAL A 709 23.74 10.00 -13.18
N VAL A 710 24.43 9.18 -12.40
CA VAL A 710 25.42 8.21 -12.92
C VAL A 710 24.90 6.79 -12.76
N ASP A 711 24.48 6.42 -11.56
CA ASP A 711 24.03 5.06 -11.22
C ASP A 711 22.68 5.11 -10.48
N LEU A 712 21.82 4.11 -10.68
CA LEU A 712 20.49 3.98 -10.06
C LEU A 712 20.29 2.58 -9.49
N LEU A 713 19.65 2.46 -8.32
CA LEU A 713 19.25 1.16 -7.77
C LEU A 713 17.97 0.67 -8.47
N GLY A 714 18.09 -0.40 -9.25
CA GLY A 714 17.05 -0.96 -10.11
C GLY A 714 15.88 -1.62 -9.38
N PRO A 715 14.92 -2.22 -10.13
CA PRO A 715 13.71 -2.81 -9.56
C PRO A 715 13.97 -4.11 -8.77
N PRO A 716 13.02 -4.54 -7.91
CA PRO A 716 13.06 -5.87 -7.29
C PRO A 716 12.79 -6.96 -8.32
N ASP A 717 13.15 -8.21 -7.98
CA ASP A 717 13.00 -9.35 -8.88
C ASP A 717 11.53 -9.59 -9.31
N ALA A 718 11.28 -9.47 -10.62
CA ALA A 718 9.98 -9.67 -11.22
C ALA A 718 9.48 -11.12 -11.17
N GLU A 719 10.36 -12.12 -11.03
CA GLU A 719 9.94 -13.51 -10.81
C GLU A 719 9.44 -13.72 -9.37
N HIS A 720 10.18 -13.22 -8.37
CA HIS A 720 9.75 -13.21 -6.97
C HIS A 720 8.38 -12.52 -6.77
N LEU A 721 8.16 -11.36 -7.41
CA LEU A 721 6.90 -10.61 -7.32
C LEU A 721 5.66 -11.36 -7.85
N LYS A 722 5.79 -12.44 -8.61
CA LYS A 722 4.64 -13.25 -9.06
C LYS A 722 3.94 -14.01 -7.92
N ARG A 723 4.62 -14.20 -6.79
CA ARG A 723 4.13 -14.92 -5.61
C ARG A 723 4.04 -14.07 -4.34
N VAL A 724 4.47 -12.81 -4.40
CA VAL A 724 4.36 -11.87 -3.29
C VAL A 724 3.16 -10.95 -3.51
N PRO A 725 2.06 -11.10 -2.75
CA PRO A 725 0.86 -10.28 -2.95
C PRO A 725 1.12 -8.80 -2.69
N ALA A 726 1.94 -8.51 -1.68
CA ALA A 726 2.25 -7.19 -1.16
C ALA A 726 3.44 -7.21 -0.19
N PHE A 727 3.88 -6.03 0.21
CA PHE A 727 4.84 -5.76 1.28
C PHE A 727 4.12 -5.11 2.50
N PRO A 728 4.64 -5.24 3.73
CA PRO A 728 5.88 -5.90 4.12
C PRO A 728 5.77 -7.43 4.15
N ASN A 729 6.92 -8.10 4.12
CA ASN A 729 7.09 -9.54 4.32
C ASN A 729 8.49 -9.85 4.86
N TYR A 730 8.87 -11.13 4.96
CA TYR A 730 10.17 -11.53 5.51
C TYR A 730 11.40 -10.92 4.80
N HIS A 731 11.31 -10.57 3.51
CA HIS A 731 12.44 -10.00 2.75
C HIS A 731 12.31 -8.50 2.48
N PHE A 732 11.12 -7.92 2.72
CA PHE A 732 10.84 -6.50 2.49
C PHE A 732 10.20 -5.94 3.78
N PRO A 733 10.97 -5.27 4.66
CA PRO A 733 10.54 -4.90 6.01
C PRO A 733 9.65 -3.64 6.08
N ALA A 734 9.33 -3.03 4.94
CA ALA A 734 8.39 -1.91 4.81
C ALA A 734 7.49 -2.14 3.60
N ASP A 735 6.32 -1.51 3.56
CA ASP A 735 5.41 -1.53 2.40
C ASP A 735 5.93 -0.67 1.23
N HIS A 736 6.85 0.25 1.51
CA HIS A 736 7.66 0.95 0.52
C HIS A 736 8.99 0.23 0.26
N ILE A 737 9.48 0.32 -0.99
CA ILE A 737 10.81 -0.11 -1.40
C ILE A 737 11.76 1.09 -1.54
N GLN A 738 12.99 0.91 -1.09
CA GLN A 738 14.05 1.90 -1.10
C GLN A 738 14.42 2.37 -2.52
N ILE A 739 14.73 3.66 -2.67
CA ILE A 739 15.25 4.24 -3.91
C ILE A 739 16.62 4.85 -3.65
N MET A 740 17.57 4.64 -4.57
CA MET A 740 18.92 5.19 -4.45
C MET A 740 19.45 5.62 -5.81
N ALA A 741 20.12 6.77 -5.84
CA ALA A 741 20.86 7.24 -7.00
C ALA A 741 22.24 7.74 -6.58
N GLU A 742 23.22 7.53 -7.45
CA GLU A 742 24.51 8.19 -7.38
C GLU A 742 24.56 9.36 -8.35
N PHE A 743 24.89 10.54 -7.82
CA PHE A 743 25.05 11.76 -8.58
C PHE A 743 26.51 12.18 -8.67
N VAL A 744 26.82 12.96 -9.70
CA VAL A 744 28.07 13.71 -9.79
C VAL A 744 27.79 15.21 -9.79
N ILE A 745 28.55 15.95 -8.97
CA ILE A 745 28.54 17.41 -8.97
C ILE A 745 29.32 17.92 -10.17
N LYS A 746 28.63 18.62 -11.07
CA LYS A 746 29.20 19.15 -12.31
C LYS A 746 30.26 20.20 -12.02
N ALA A 747 31.43 20.07 -12.66
CA ALA A 747 32.43 21.11 -12.64
C ALA A 747 31.85 22.41 -13.22
N ARG A 748 32.04 23.53 -12.51
CA ARG A 748 31.60 24.83 -12.99
C ARG A 748 32.36 25.18 -14.28
N LYS A 749 31.61 25.53 -15.32
CA LYS A 749 32.14 26.23 -16.48
C LYS A 749 32.44 27.67 -16.09
N ASP A 750 33.61 27.90 -15.47
CA ASP A 750 34.16 29.24 -15.42
C ASP A 750 34.24 29.76 -16.86
N LYS A 751 33.53 30.85 -17.12
CA LYS A 751 33.75 31.63 -18.34
C LYS A 751 35.21 32.04 -18.30
N LYS A 752 36.06 31.39 -19.11
CA LYS A 752 37.43 31.85 -19.36
C LYS A 752 37.33 33.34 -19.63
N SER A 753 37.93 34.16 -18.77
CA SER A 753 38.28 35.51 -19.13
C SER A 753 39.16 35.37 -20.37
N LEU A 754 38.66 35.87 -21.51
CA LEU A 754 39.54 36.16 -22.62
C LEU A 754 40.57 37.14 -22.06
N PRO A 755 41.87 36.84 -22.11
CA PRO A 755 42.86 37.81 -21.68
C PRO A 755 42.66 39.07 -22.52
N GLU A 756 42.65 40.24 -21.86
CA GLU A 756 42.62 41.50 -22.59
C GLU A 756 43.80 41.53 -23.57
N PRO A 757 43.59 41.92 -24.83
CA PRO A 757 44.71 42.09 -25.74
C PRO A 757 45.57 43.24 -25.24
N ASP A 758 46.76 42.90 -24.73
CA ASP A 758 47.81 43.83 -24.34
C ASP A 758 48.31 44.58 -25.58
N PHE A 759 47.65 45.70 -25.89
CA PHE A 759 48.16 46.68 -26.83
C PHE A 759 49.30 47.45 -26.17
N GLY A 760 50.47 46.82 -26.16
CA GLY A 760 51.68 47.33 -25.54
C GLY A 760 51.95 48.78 -25.93
N SER A 761 52.44 49.55 -24.95
CA SER A 761 52.64 51.00 -25.04
C SER A 761 53.65 51.38 -26.13
N GLY A 762 53.12 51.66 -27.33
CA GLY A 762 53.87 52.11 -28.49
C GLY A 762 54.61 53.42 -28.23
N SER A 763 55.92 53.32 -28.01
CA SER A 763 56.84 54.44 -28.02
C SER A 763 56.81 55.13 -29.39
N HIS A 764 56.15 56.29 -29.49
CA HIS A 764 56.35 57.22 -30.59
C HIS A 764 57.12 58.45 -30.11
N GLY A 765 58.43 58.43 -30.42
CA GLY A 765 59.31 59.58 -30.25
C GLY A 765 59.00 60.71 -31.23
N GLN A 766 59.53 61.89 -30.90
CA GLN A 766 59.41 63.14 -31.66
C GLN A 766 59.95 63.02 -33.10
N GLY A 767 59.33 63.73 -34.05
CA GLY A 767 59.74 63.67 -35.46
C GLY A 767 59.13 64.73 -36.38
N ARG A 768 59.53 66.00 -36.16
CA ARG A 768 59.17 67.24 -36.91
C ARG A 768 57.84 67.91 -36.55
#